data_AF-A0A0C2VFN6-F1
#
_entry.id   AF-A0A0C2VFN6-F1
#
_cell.length_a   1.000
_cell.length_b   1.000
_cell.length_c   1.000
_cell.angle_alpha   90.00
_cell.angle_beta   90.00
_cell.angle_gamma   90.00
#
_symmetry.space_group_name_H-M   'P 1'
#
loop_
_entity.id
_entity.type
_entity.pdbx_description
1 polymer ?
#
loop_
_entity_poly.entity_id
_entity_poly.type
_entity_poly.pdbx_seq_one_letter_code
_entity_poly.pdbx_strand_id
1 'polypeptide(L)'
;MENLNRKKAIKIELANPDTIRSWSHGEVLKPETINYKTLKAEKDGLFDERIFGPTKNYECVCGRYKKANPMNKGKKCEKCGVELTESIVRRERMGHIELEEPVTHIWMLKVAPYRIAAILDLKAKELEEVVYFVSHIVLEQGNQSHFLEKEVLDLGSSRITKTREKLQLSILDVIDQINDPEHRDTKKANRLLEELKNTSIPFSIDEATSLISKYTNAKFGIGARAVEYLLEKVDLTKEIEAIKIQLENSKKTPNERTKLLKRLETFDSLKRSKQRPEWMVMRVIPVIPPDIRPIIQLDGGRFTTSEINDLYRRIIIRNERLKKVKEMGAPSIIVNNEKRMLQEAVDALFDNERKPKPVQGKNKRPLKSLTSVLKGKQGRFRQNLLGKRVDYSARSVIAIGPDLKMYQAGLPREMAITLFKPFVIQWLQDHEYAENVKIAEKMLLQNDPKVWEALEQVIKDRPVLLNRAPTLHRLGIQAFEPKLVKGKAIRLHPLVTTAFNADFDGDQMAVHVPITKEAVAESRALMLGSSAILGPKDGKAIVTPGQDIILGNYYLTTEEKNAKGQGMIFSSLDEAFMAYNSGQIHLNSLIGIALSALPEEKFSDKNQRLNSYLLTTVGKLYFNQIFDDNFPWINSNNIWNAKEAVKEFIYDFSQDIDKVIENVQVQQPIKKKELSLIIERYFETHGARKTAEMLDKMKDLGFSFSTKSGTTISAGDVVAFTHKYDEFKEADQKVEQITDFYNMGMLTNSEKKRRIIDVWSEVKDKIQNELATVLRKDVKNPIFVMVDSGARGNVSNFTQLVGMRGLMNDTKGDIKEIPIKSSFREGLTVSEYFVSTHGARKGMADIALKTADSGYLTRRLVDVSQEIVVVNEDCEPTKGFEVSAIIDTKHDNVIVPLKDRLVGRFTFEDIYDDDKNLVASANTLIDKNIAEKIIMSGISSVIIRSVLTCDNKRGVCQKCYGLNLATASVVNIGEPVGVIAAQSIGEPGTQLTMRNFHTGGVAGNVDITQGLPRIKELLDVTTPKGAVAIISEVDGVVSEIEDYNGVFVINIVTENEEVKKYKTEFNSVLRVEQGSSVMAGQKLTEGAIDLHQLLEFGGIQDVQNYILKEVQKVYRLQGIEISDKYIEIIIKQMLNKVKITDSGDSDLLPGEIITIQNYKEVVQDCIVKSIRPPLSKAQIFGIKKAPLESSSWLSSASFQDTARVLTRAIIKGKEDKLEGLKENIMLGNLIPAGTGLTGTQEVEQLAEQYHNNEY
;
A
#
# COMPACT_ATOMS: atom_id res chain seq x y z
N MET A 1 11.86 -19.17 29.60
CA MET A 1 11.94 -18.64 28.22
C MET A 1 12.21 -19.72 27.15
N GLU A 2 12.40 -21.01 27.47
CA GLU A 2 12.78 -22.03 26.47
C GLU A 2 11.63 -22.57 25.58
N ASN A 3 10.35 -22.39 25.94
CA ASN A 3 9.22 -22.89 25.14
C ASN A 3 8.76 -21.96 23.98
N LEU A 4 9.33 -20.76 23.84
CA LEU A 4 9.03 -19.81 22.74
C LEU A 4 9.88 -20.04 21.48
N ASN A 5 10.93 -20.87 21.55
CA ASN A 5 11.90 -21.11 20.47
C ASN A 5 11.65 -22.38 19.63
N ARG A 6 10.41 -22.88 19.54
CA ARG A 6 10.10 -23.78 18.42
C ARG A 6 9.99 -22.91 17.17
N LYS A 7 11.01 -22.94 16.30
CA LYS A 7 10.94 -22.34 14.96
C LYS A 7 9.64 -22.77 14.29
N LYS A 8 8.63 -21.90 14.28
CA LYS A 8 7.35 -22.16 13.66
C LYS A 8 7.55 -21.94 12.17
N ALA A 9 7.63 -23.01 11.40
CA ALA A 9 7.64 -22.94 9.95
C ALA A 9 6.39 -23.64 9.40
N ILE A 10 5.91 -23.19 8.24
CA ILE A 10 4.77 -23.79 7.55
C ILE A 10 5.24 -24.33 6.20
N LYS A 11 5.12 -25.63 6.01
CA LYS A 11 5.41 -26.30 4.75
C LYS A 11 4.12 -26.55 3.97
N ILE A 12 4.16 -26.38 2.65
CA ILE A 12 3.04 -26.70 1.77
C ILE A 12 3.47 -27.66 0.66
N GLU A 13 2.74 -28.77 0.49
CA GLU A 13 3.08 -29.87 -0.43
C GLU A 13 1.83 -30.51 -1.03
N LEU A 14 2.02 -31.37 -2.05
CA LEU A 14 0.96 -32.24 -2.55
C LEU A 14 0.60 -33.30 -1.50
N ALA A 15 -0.70 -33.51 -1.28
CA ALA A 15 -1.19 -34.57 -0.40
C ALA A 15 -1.39 -35.86 -1.19
N ASN A 16 -0.74 -36.94 -0.78
CA ASN A 16 -1.00 -38.26 -1.38
C ASN A 16 -2.35 -38.83 -0.84
N PRO A 17 -2.96 -39.80 -1.54
CA PRO A 17 -4.23 -40.40 -1.12
C PRO A 17 -4.23 -40.96 0.31
N ASP A 18 -3.14 -41.62 0.72
CA ASP A 18 -3.03 -42.23 2.06
C ASP A 18 -2.96 -41.18 3.18
N THR A 19 -2.33 -40.04 2.90
CA THR A 19 -2.28 -38.88 3.80
C THR A 19 -3.68 -38.31 3.96
N ILE A 20 -4.45 -38.17 2.88
CA ILE A 20 -5.84 -37.71 2.96
C ILE A 20 -6.69 -38.68 3.80
N ARG A 21 -6.49 -40.00 3.64
CA ARG A 21 -7.16 -41.01 4.46
C ARG A 21 -6.76 -40.91 5.93
N SER A 22 -5.48 -40.60 6.22
CA SER A 22 -4.99 -40.42 7.60
C SER A 22 -5.61 -39.23 8.33
N TRP A 23 -5.98 -38.17 7.60
CA TRP A 23 -6.69 -37.01 8.16
C TRP A 23 -8.17 -37.30 8.43
N SER A 24 -8.72 -38.28 7.71
CA SER A 24 -10.14 -38.57 7.74
C SER A 24 -10.54 -39.42 8.95
N HIS A 25 -11.67 -39.07 9.55
CA HIS A 25 -12.29 -39.84 10.63
C HIS A 25 -13.40 -40.78 10.14
N GLY A 26 -13.67 -40.79 8.83
CA GLY A 26 -14.67 -41.66 8.20
C GLY A 26 -15.04 -41.23 6.78
N GLU A 27 -15.53 -42.19 6.00
CA GLU A 27 -16.00 -41.99 4.63
C GLU A 27 -17.45 -41.46 4.60
N VAL A 28 -17.70 -40.46 3.74
CA VAL A 28 -19.04 -39.92 3.49
C VAL A 28 -19.62 -40.59 2.24
N LEU A 29 -20.63 -41.42 2.45
CA LEU A 29 -21.28 -42.16 1.36
C LEU A 29 -22.52 -41.43 0.84
N LYS A 30 -23.24 -40.73 1.72
CA LYS A 30 -24.58 -40.21 1.43
C LYS A 30 -24.62 -38.70 1.18
N PRO A 31 -25.37 -38.22 0.18
CA PRO A 31 -25.50 -36.79 -0.15
C PRO A 31 -26.37 -35.98 0.84
N GLU A 32 -27.14 -36.65 1.69
CA GLU A 32 -28.04 -36.04 2.65
C GLU A 32 -27.28 -35.30 3.77
N THR A 33 -27.91 -34.25 4.30
CA THR A 33 -27.33 -33.41 5.36
C THR A 33 -27.99 -33.69 6.70
N ILE A 34 -29.21 -33.17 6.88
CA ILE A 34 -30.01 -33.35 8.08
C ILE A 34 -31.40 -33.81 7.68
N ASN A 35 -32.04 -34.55 8.57
CA ASN A 35 -33.44 -34.91 8.41
C ASN A 35 -34.32 -33.71 8.73
N TYR A 36 -35.12 -33.25 7.77
CA TYR A 36 -35.95 -32.06 7.96
C TYR A 36 -37.05 -32.22 9.03
N LYS A 37 -37.46 -33.46 9.36
CA LYS A 37 -38.48 -33.73 10.38
C LYS A 37 -37.88 -33.78 11.78
N THR A 38 -36.74 -34.47 11.93
CA THR A 38 -36.13 -34.71 13.26
C THR A 38 -35.03 -33.72 13.61
N LEU A 39 -34.57 -32.93 12.64
CA LEU A 39 -33.44 -32.00 12.73
C LEU A 39 -32.11 -32.67 13.12
N LYS A 40 -32.06 -34.00 13.08
CA LYS A 40 -30.85 -34.78 13.35
C LYS A 40 -30.02 -34.97 12.08
N ALA A 41 -28.71 -35.06 12.24
CA ALA A 41 -27.82 -35.42 11.15
C ALA A 41 -28.13 -36.83 10.63
N GLU A 42 -28.08 -37.00 9.31
CA GLU A 42 -28.24 -38.31 8.67
C GLU A 42 -26.98 -39.16 8.82
N LYS A 43 -27.17 -40.47 9.00
CA LYS A 43 -26.06 -41.44 9.12
C LYS A 43 -25.34 -41.58 7.78
N ASP A 44 -24.01 -41.62 7.79
CA ASP A 44 -23.14 -41.65 6.61
C ASP A 44 -23.25 -40.39 5.72
N GLY A 45 -24.01 -39.37 6.15
CA GLY A 45 -24.25 -38.13 5.43
C GLY A 45 -23.20 -37.05 5.69
N LEU A 46 -23.37 -35.89 5.05
CA LEU A 46 -22.43 -34.76 5.14
C LEU A 46 -22.31 -34.15 6.55
N PHE A 47 -23.18 -34.48 7.50
CA PHE A 47 -23.16 -33.95 8.87
C PHE A 47 -23.07 -35.05 9.94
N ASP A 48 -22.81 -36.30 9.54
CA ASP A 48 -22.82 -37.48 10.41
C ASP A 48 -21.99 -37.27 11.69
N GLU A 49 -22.62 -37.45 12.84
CA GLU A 49 -21.98 -37.29 14.15
C GLU A 49 -20.96 -38.38 14.44
N ARG A 50 -21.04 -39.55 13.78
CA ARG A 50 -20.04 -40.60 13.94
C ARG A 50 -18.71 -40.21 13.32
N ILE A 51 -18.74 -39.52 12.18
CA ILE A 51 -17.55 -39.08 11.44
C ILE A 51 -17.00 -37.81 12.07
N PHE A 52 -17.85 -36.79 12.22
CA PHE A 52 -17.42 -35.44 12.60
C PHE A 52 -17.42 -35.17 14.11
N GLY A 53 -18.04 -36.04 14.92
CA GLY A 53 -18.21 -35.86 16.37
C GLY A 53 -19.61 -35.36 16.76
N PRO A 54 -19.92 -35.29 18.06
CA PRO A 54 -21.28 -35.05 18.56
C PRO A 54 -21.73 -33.60 18.40
N THR A 55 -23.02 -33.37 18.13
CA THR A 55 -23.58 -32.00 18.00
C THR A 55 -23.65 -31.27 19.34
N LYS A 56 -23.80 -32.00 20.44
CA LYS A 56 -23.86 -31.48 21.81
C LYS A 56 -22.73 -32.06 22.64
N ASN A 57 -22.21 -31.26 23.57
CA ASN A 57 -21.09 -31.66 24.44
C ASN A 57 -21.43 -32.92 25.23
N TYR A 58 -20.60 -33.96 25.10
CA TYR A 58 -20.69 -35.22 25.83
C TYR A 58 -22.03 -35.96 25.67
N GLU A 59 -22.78 -35.72 24.59
CA GLU A 59 -24.07 -36.37 24.29
C GLU A 59 -23.99 -37.13 22.96
N CYS A 60 -24.55 -38.34 22.92
CA CYS A 60 -24.64 -39.14 21.69
C CYS A 60 -26.00 -38.97 20.98
N VAL A 61 -26.03 -39.15 19.65
CA VAL A 61 -27.25 -39.05 18.80
C VAL A 61 -28.45 -39.86 19.33
N CYS A 62 -28.17 -41.07 19.82
CA CYS A 62 -29.21 -42.01 20.27
C CYS A 62 -29.75 -41.68 21.67
N GLY A 63 -29.09 -40.78 22.40
CA GLY A 63 -29.53 -40.36 23.73
C GLY A 63 -29.31 -41.39 24.85
N ARG A 64 -28.51 -42.44 24.64
CA ARG A 64 -28.10 -43.38 25.71
C ARG A 64 -27.20 -42.70 26.74
N TYR A 65 -26.28 -41.87 26.26
CA TYR A 65 -25.41 -41.03 27.07
C TYR A 65 -25.84 -39.57 26.92
N LYS A 66 -26.39 -38.97 27.99
CA LYS A 66 -27.04 -37.64 28.02
C LYS A 66 -26.52 -36.72 29.12
N LYS A 67 -25.49 -37.10 29.88
CA LYS A 67 -24.94 -36.30 30.98
C LYS A 67 -23.45 -36.11 30.75
N ALA A 68 -22.96 -34.90 31.02
CA ALA A 68 -21.54 -34.55 31.10
C ALA A 68 -20.87 -35.26 32.28
N ASN A 69 -20.88 -36.59 32.26
CA ASN A 69 -20.13 -37.40 33.20
C ASN A 69 -18.70 -37.53 32.63
N PRO A 70 -17.69 -36.94 33.29
CA PRO A 70 -16.31 -36.98 32.82
C PRO A 70 -15.79 -38.42 32.61
N MET A 71 -16.35 -39.41 33.34
CA MET A 71 -15.98 -40.83 33.23
C MET A 71 -16.28 -41.48 31.87
N ASN A 72 -17.07 -40.84 31.02
CA ASN A 72 -17.42 -41.36 29.69
C ASN A 72 -16.73 -40.61 28.56
N LYS A 73 -15.82 -39.67 28.86
CA LYS A 73 -15.02 -38.94 27.87
C LYS A 73 -14.19 -39.93 27.03
N GLY A 74 -14.28 -39.79 25.71
CA GLY A 74 -13.57 -40.65 24.74
C GLY A 74 -14.21 -42.02 24.48
N LYS A 75 -15.28 -42.41 25.20
CA LYS A 75 -15.99 -43.67 24.92
C LYS A 75 -16.84 -43.53 23.66
N LYS A 76 -16.78 -44.53 22.77
CA LYS A 76 -17.68 -44.66 21.63
C LYS A 76 -18.98 -45.35 22.08
N CYS A 77 -20.12 -44.76 21.72
CA CYS A 77 -21.42 -45.33 22.07
C CYS A 77 -21.68 -46.63 21.30
N GLU A 78 -21.92 -47.74 21.99
CA GLU A 78 -22.21 -49.05 21.38
C GLU A 78 -23.37 -49.03 20.38
N LYS A 79 -24.39 -48.19 20.61
CA LYS A 79 -25.60 -48.13 19.77
C LYS A 79 -25.44 -47.31 18.49
N CYS A 80 -24.73 -46.18 18.54
CA CYS A 80 -24.65 -45.23 17.41
C CYS A 80 -23.23 -44.97 16.91
N GLY A 81 -22.19 -45.51 17.56
CA GLY A 81 -20.79 -45.37 17.17
C GLY A 81 -20.17 -43.99 17.43
N VAL A 82 -20.97 -43.01 17.88
CA VAL A 82 -20.52 -41.64 18.16
C VAL A 82 -19.64 -41.61 19.39
N GLU A 83 -18.50 -40.93 19.28
CA GLU A 83 -17.57 -40.70 20.37
C GLU A 83 -18.05 -39.57 21.28
N LEU A 84 -18.03 -39.80 22.59
CA LEU A 84 -18.42 -38.82 23.60
C LEU A 84 -17.29 -37.84 23.87
N THR A 85 -17.35 -36.69 23.20
CA THR A 85 -16.39 -35.59 23.34
C THR A 85 -17.13 -34.24 23.25
N GLU A 86 -16.37 -33.15 23.27
CA GLU A 86 -16.90 -31.80 23.08
C GLU A 86 -17.32 -31.59 21.62
N SER A 87 -18.36 -30.79 21.39
CA SER A 87 -18.84 -30.52 20.04
C SER A 87 -17.82 -29.72 19.20
N ILE A 88 -16.82 -29.10 19.83
CA ILE A 88 -15.78 -28.33 19.16
C ILE A 88 -14.98 -29.16 18.14
N VAL A 89 -14.87 -30.48 18.35
CA VAL A 89 -14.19 -31.38 17.40
C VAL A 89 -14.84 -31.37 16.02
N ARG A 90 -16.12 -30.97 15.90
CA ARG A 90 -16.83 -30.81 14.61
C ARG A 90 -16.30 -29.65 13.75
N ARG A 91 -15.39 -28.84 14.30
CA ARG A 91 -14.62 -27.82 13.57
C ARG A 91 -13.28 -28.33 13.06
N GLU A 92 -12.81 -29.47 13.56
CA GLU A 92 -11.46 -29.99 13.31
C GLU A 92 -11.49 -31.29 12.51
N ARG A 93 -12.40 -32.22 12.82
CA ARG A 93 -12.46 -33.55 12.19
C ARG A 93 -12.89 -33.47 10.74
N MET A 94 -12.10 -34.07 9.85
CA MET A 94 -12.39 -34.16 8.42
C MET A 94 -13.01 -35.50 8.03
N GLY A 95 -13.82 -35.50 6.98
CA GLY A 95 -14.28 -36.71 6.29
C GLY A 95 -13.53 -36.91 4.98
N HIS A 96 -13.81 -37.99 4.26
CA HIS A 96 -13.34 -38.14 2.87
C HIS A 96 -14.41 -38.80 1.99
N ILE A 97 -14.25 -38.66 0.68
CA ILE A 97 -15.03 -39.34 -0.36
C ILE A 97 -14.03 -40.13 -1.22
N GLU A 98 -14.24 -41.43 -1.34
CA GLU A 98 -13.50 -42.29 -2.25
C GLU A 98 -14.10 -42.17 -3.66
N LEU A 99 -13.28 -41.79 -4.65
CA LEU A 99 -13.74 -41.64 -6.02
C LEU A 99 -13.67 -42.97 -6.78
N GLU A 100 -14.74 -43.27 -7.51
CA GLU A 100 -14.83 -44.45 -8.36
C GLU A 100 -13.91 -44.37 -9.60
N GLU A 101 -13.51 -43.15 -9.98
CA GLU A 101 -12.56 -42.90 -11.07
C GLU A 101 -11.61 -41.77 -10.64
N PRO A 102 -10.31 -41.84 -10.98
CA PRO A 102 -9.40 -40.73 -10.73
C PRO A 102 -9.85 -39.46 -11.44
N VAL A 103 -9.57 -38.31 -10.82
CA VAL A 103 -9.96 -36.98 -11.30
C VAL A 103 -8.75 -36.06 -11.25
N THR A 104 -8.46 -35.34 -12.34
CA THR A 104 -7.35 -34.38 -12.36
C THR A 104 -7.66 -33.15 -11.50
N HIS A 105 -6.67 -32.63 -10.77
CA HIS A 105 -6.87 -31.41 -9.99
C HIS A 105 -6.90 -30.16 -10.89
N ILE A 106 -7.98 -29.38 -10.83
CA ILE A 106 -8.21 -28.22 -11.71
C ILE A 106 -7.08 -27.18 -11.68
N TRP A 107 -6.45 -26.94 -10.53
CA TRP A 107 -5.30 -26.03 -10.47
C TRP A 107 -4.10 -26.52 -11.29
N MET A 108 -3.79 -27.81 -11.26
CA MET A 108 -2.66 -28.38 -12.00
C MET A 108 -2.94 -28.46 -13.50
N LEU A 109 -4.23 -28.54 -13.87
CA LEU A 109 -4.71 -28.57 -15.24
C LEU A 109 -4.83 -27.19 -15.90
N LYS A 110 -5.46 -26.21 -15.22
CA LYS A 110 -5.92 -24.93 -15.82
C LYS A 110 -5.25 -23.67 -15.27
N VAL A 111 -4.45 -23.73 -14.20
CA VAL A 111 -3.74 -22.56 -13.68
C VAL A 111 -2.38 -22.45 -14.36
N ALA A 112 -2.11 -21.30 -15.00
CA ALA A 112 -0.81 -21.06 -15.62
C ALA A 112 0.30 -20.88 -14.56
N PRO A 113 1.49 -21.50 -14.73
CA PRO A 113 1.85 -22.41 -15.82
C PRO A 113 1.20 -23.80 -15.65
N TYR A 114 0.63 -24.33 -16.75
CA TYR A 114 -0.08 -25.62 -16.78
C TYR A 114 0.89 -26.78 -16.46
N ARG A 115 0.91 -27.23 -15.20
CA ARG A 115 1.98 -28.11 -14.68
C ARG A 115 1.97 -29.49 -15.31
N ILE A 116 0.79 -30.12 -15.40
CA ILE A 116 0.65 -31.46 -16.01
C ILE A 116 1.04 -31.39 -17.50
N ALA A 117 0.59 -30.36 -18.21
CA ALA A 117 0.92 -30.18 -19.63
C ALA A 117 2.43 -29.96 -19.83
N ALA A 118 3.08 -29.19 -18.95
CA ALA A 118 4.53 -28.98 -19.00
C ALA A 118 5.31 -30.26 -18.72
N ILE A 119 4.87 -31.10 -17.77
CA ILE A 119 5.50 -32.38 -17.45
C ILE A 119 5.42 -33.34 -18.64
N LEU A 120 4.23 -33.49 -19.22
CA LEU A 120 3.96 -34.40 -20.34
C LEU A 120 4.39 -33.86 -21.72
N ASP A 121 4.88 -32.62 -21.78
CA ASP A 121 5.22 -31.89 -23.01
C ASP A 121 4.06 -31.71 -24.02
N LEU A 122 2.83 -31.62 -23.50
CA LEU A 122 1.60 -31.44 -24.28
C LEU A 122 1.17 -29.98 -24.34
N LYS A 123 0.37 -29.61 -25.36
CA LYS A 123 -0.32 -28.32 -25.33
C LYS A 123 -1.46 -28.38 -24.30
N ALA A 124 -1.71 -27.26 -23.62
CA ALA A 124 -2.76 -27.19 -22.59
C ALA A 124 -4.15 -27.57 -23.13
N LYS A 125 -4.47 -27.16 -24.37
CA LYS A 125 -5.72 -27.52 -25.04
C LYS A 125 -5.82 -29.02 -25.35
N GLU A 126 -4.74 -29.64 -25.81
CA GLU A 126 -4.70 -31.07 -26.10
C GLU A 126 -4.90 -31.90 -24.81
N LEU A 127 -4.27 -31.48 -23.70
CA LEU A 127 -4.49 -32.12 -22.40
C LEU A 127 -5.94 -31.94 -21.91
N GLU A 128 -6.53 -30.76 -22.11
CA GLU A 128 -7.93 -30.49 -21.76
C GLU A 128 -8.89 -31.41 -22.52
N GLU A 129 -8.66 -31.60 -23.82
CA GLU A 129 -9.45 -32.50 -24.69
C GLU A 129 -9.34 -33.97 -24.22
N VAL A 130 -8.16 -34.43 -23.81
CA VAL A 130 -7.98 -35.77 -23.25
C VAL A 130 -8.72 -35.93 -21.92
N VAL A 131 -8.59 -34.98 -21.00
CA VAL A 131 -9.21 -35.05 -19.66
C VAL A 131 -10.74 -35.01 -19.72
N TYR A 132 -11.33 -34.20 -20.61
CA TYR A 132 -12.78 -34.10 -20.77
C TYR A 132 -13.38 -35.07 -21.79
N PHE A 133 -12.67 -36.16 -22.10
CA PHE A 133 -13.13 -37.27 -22.94
C PHE A 133 -13.51 -36.87 -24.38
N VAL A 134 -12.75 -35.93 -24.96
CA VAL A 134 -12.90 -35.51 -26.37
C VAL A 134 -11.91 -36.23 -27.29
N SER A 135 -10.67 -36.46 -26.82
CA SER A 135 -9.59 -37.04 -27.63
C SER A 135 -8.87 -38.17 -26.90
N HIS A 136 -8.36 -39.15 -27.64
CA HIS A 136 -7.54 -40.25 -27.09
C HIS A 136 -6.06 -39.87 -27.09
N ILE A 137 -5.29 -40.46 -26.18
CA ILE A 137 -3.83 -40.32 -26.12
C ILE A 137 -3.17 -41.69 -26.21
N VAL A 138 -2.05 -41.76 -26.94
CA VAL A 138 -1.22 -42.96 -27.04
C VAL A 138 -0.40 -43.11 -25.75
N LEU A 139 -0.65 -44.17 -24.99
CA LEU A 139 0.06 -44.49 -23.75
C LEU A 139 1.33 -45.30 -24.02
N GLU A 140 1.26 -46.25 -24.95
CA GLU A 140 2.37 -47.09 -25.37
C GLU A 140 2.28 -47.33 -26.88
N GLN A 141 3.38 -47.16 -27.59
CA GLN A 141 3.46 -47.33 -29.04
C GLN A 141 3.36 -48.81 -29.47
N GLY A 142 3.74 -49.75 -28.60
CA GLY A 142 3.75 -51.18 -28.94
C GLY A 142 4.69 -51.50 -30.12
N ASN A 143 4.31 -52.48 -30.94
CA ASN A 143 5.09 -52.92 -32.11
C ASN A 143 4.82 -52.10 -33.39
N GLN A 144 4.11 -50.98 -33.32
CA GLN A 144 3.75 -50.16 -34.49
C GLN A 144 4.63 -48.90 -34.61
N SER A 145 4.99 -48.53 -35.84
CA SER A 145 5.81 -47.34 -36.12
C SER A 145 5.00 -46.05 -36.35
N HIS A 146 3.68 -46.17 -36.54
CA HIS A 146 2.83 -45.07 -37.00
C HIS A 146 2.37 -44.08 -35.90
N PHE A 147 2.42 -44.49 -34.63
CA PHE A 147 2.05 -43.67 -33.48
C PHE A 147 3.28 -43.29 -32.66
N LEU A 148 3.34 -42.06 -32.19
CA LEU A 148 4.34 -41.65 -31.20
C LEU A 148 3.75 -41.75 -29.79
N GLU A 149 4.59 -42.10 -28.81
CA GLU A 149 4.17 -42.05 -27.40
C GLU A 149 3.75 -40.61 -27.02
N LYS A 150 2.68 -40.47 -26.23
CA LYS A 150 2.06 -39.19 -25.85
C LYS A 150 1.40 -38.41 -27.00
N GLU A 151 1.30 -38.99 -28.21
CA GLU A 151 0.56 -38.37 -29.30
C GLU A 151 -0.95 -38.33 -29.00
N VAL A 152 -1.57 -37.17 -29.22
CA VAL A 152 -3.01 -36.97 -29.03
C VAL A 152 -3.74 -37.15 -30.37
N LEU A 153 -4.71 -38.06 -30.37
CA LEU A 153 -5.53 -38.42 -31.52
C LEU A 153 -6.79 -37.52 -31.53
N ASP A 154 -6.77 -36.51 -32.39
CA ASP A 154 -7.78 -35.46 -32.43
C ASP A 154 -8.97 -35.83 -33.35
N LEU A 155 -10.17 -35.43 -32.90
CA LEU A 155 -11.47 -35.55 -33.58
C LEU A 155 -12.00 -34.19 -34.11
N GLY A 156 -11.33 -33.09 -33.78
CA GLY A 156 -11.64 -31.74 -34.23
C GLY A 156 -11.14 -31.49 -35.66
N SER A 157 -11.96 -30.80 -36.45
CA SER A 157 -11.95 -30.63 -37.92
C SER A 157 -10.62 -30.33 -38.64
N SER A 158 -9.52 -30.00 -37.95
CA SER A 158 -8.23 -29.65 -38.59
C SER A 158 -7.19 -30.79 -38.62
N ARG A 159 -7.25 -31.76 -37.70
CA ARG A 159 -6.27 -32.88 -37.61
C ARG A 159 -6.89 -34.26 -37.85
N ILE A 160 -8.21 -34.32 -37.98
CA ILE A 160 -8.97 -35.57 -38.17
C ILE A 160 -8.46 -36.40 -39.33
N THR A 161 -8.02 -35.75 -40.42
CA THR A 161 -7.54 -36.43 -41.64
C THR A 161 -6.25 -37.20 -41.36
N LYS A 162 -5.30 -36.60 -40.63
CA LYS A 162 -4.04 -37.26 -40.25
C LYS A 162 -4.28 -38.40 -39.26
N THR A 163 -5.18 -38.21 -38.30
CA THR A 163 -5.57 -39.27 -37.35
C THR A 163 -6.21 -40.45 -38.09
N ARG A 164 -7.11 -40.18 -39.05
CA ARG A 164 -7.74 -41.21 -39.89
C ARG A 164 -6.71 -41.94 -40.75
N GLU A 165 -5.80 -41.24 -41.41
CA GLU A 165 -4.72 -41.83 -42.20
C GLU A 165 -3.84 -42.77 -41.36
N LYS A 166 -3.39 -42.32 -40.17
CA LYS A 166 -2.58 -43.16 -39.26
C LYS A 166 -3.33 -44.39 -38.76
N LEU A 167 -4.61 -44.25 -38.43
CA LEU A 167 -5.46 -45.38 -38.03
C LEU A 167 -5.66 -46.36 -39.20
N GLN A 168 -5.82 -45.87 -40.43
CA GLN A 168 -5.92 -46.73 -41.61
C GLN A 168 -4.65 -47.56 -41.82
N LEU A 169 -3.48 -46.91 -41.80
CA LEU A 169 -2.18 -47.60 -41.92
C LEU A 169 -2.00 -48.66 -40.83
N SER A 170 -2.32 -48.29 -39.59
CA SER A 170 -2.20 -49.20 -38.44
C SER A 170 -3.18 -50.37 -38.48
N ILE A 171 -4.37 -50.19 -39.07
CA ILE A 171 -5.35 -51.27 -39.25
C ILE A 171 -4.95 -52.19 -40.41
N LEU A 172 -4.31 -51.65 -41.47
CA LEU A 172 -3.72 -52.46 -42.54
C LEU A 172 -2.63 -53.39 -41.99
N ASP A 173 -1.71 -52.87 -41.17
CA ASP A 173 -0.70 -53.69 -40.50
C ASP A 173 -1.31 -54.81 -39.65
N VAL A 174 -2.44 -54.54 -38.98
CA VAL A 174 -3.16 -55.53 -38.17
C VAL A 174 -3.81 -56.59 -39.06
N ILE A 175 -4.35 -56.22 -40.22
CA ILE A 175 -4.91 -57.16 -41.20
C ILE A 175 -3.81 -58.09 -41.72
N ASP A 176 -2.65 -57.52 -42.05
CA ASP A 176 -1.48 -58.27 -42.52
C ASP A 176 -0.95 -59.24 -41.44
N GLN A 177 -1.06 -58.89 -40.15
CA GLN A 177 -0.67 -59.78 -39.05
C GLN A 177 -1.66 -60.95 -38.82
N ILE A 178 -2.95 -60.77 -39.09
CA ILE A 178 -3.96 -61.80 -38.85
C ILE A 178 -3.90 -62.91 -39.91
N ASN A 179 -3.45 -62.61 -41.15
CA ASN A 179 -3.24 -63.55 -42.27
C ASN A 179 -4.43 -64.46 -42.64
N ASP A 180 -5.61 -64.30 -42.03
CA ASP A 180 -6.84 -65.05 -42.29
C ASP A 180 -8.00 -64.10 -42.69
N PRO A 181 -8.50 -64.18 -43.95
CA PRO A 181 -9.61 -63.37 -44.45
C PRO A 181 -10.97 -63.66 -43.80
N GLU A 182 -11.18 -64.88 -43.28
CA GLU A 182 -12.46 -65.32 -42.71
C GLU A 182 -12.59 -64.96 -41.21
N HIS A 183 -11.48 -64.58 -40.57
CA HIS A 183 -11.43 -64.26 -39.15
C HIS A 183 -12.32 -63.06 -38.78
N ARG A 184 -13.03 -63.17 -37.65
CA ARG A 184 -14.02 -62.18 -37.19
C ARG A 184 -13.44 -60.77 -37.05
N ASP A 185 -12.18 -60.67 -36.62
CA ASP A 185 -11.52 -59.38 -36.42
C ASP A 185 -11.00 -58.78 -37.74
N THR A 186 -10.71 -59.60 -38.78
CA THR A 186 -10.40 -59.13 -40.15
C THR A 186 -11.63 -58.51 -40.82
N LYS A 187 -12.81 -59.14 -40.65
CA LYS A 187 -14.10 -58.58 -41.12
C LYS A 187 -14.42 -57.25 -40.44
N LYS A 188 -14.12 -57.11 -39.13
CA LYS A 188 -14.25 -55.83 -38.40
C LYS A 188 -13.23 -54.79 -38.86
N ALA A 189 -11.97 -55.19 -39.06
CA ALA A 189 -10.91 -54.31 -39.54
C ALA A 189 -11.28 -53.70 -40.90
N ASN A 190 -11.75 -54.52 -41.86
CA ASN A 190 -12.19 -54.07 -43.18
C ASN A 190 -13.37 -53.10 -43.10
N ARG A 191 -14.36 -53.37 -42.24
CA ARG A 191 -15.47 -52.45 -41.97
C ARG A 191 -14.98 -51.10 -41.43
N LEU A 192 -14.11 -51.11 -40.42
CA LEU A 192 -13.55 -49.88 -39.86
C LEU A 192 -12.72 -49.11 -40.89
N LEU A 193 -12.03 -49.82 -41.78
CA LEU A 193 -11.22 -49.24 -42.85
C LEU A 193 -12.10 -48.54 -43.90
N GLU A 194 -13.27 -49.10 -44.23
CA GLU A 194 -14.28 -48.42 -45.06
C GLU A 194 -14.87 -47.18 -44.37
N GLU A 195 -15.19 -47.28 -43.07
CA GLU A 195 -15.69 -46.15 -42.26
C GLU A 195 -14.65 -45.03 -42.15
N LEU A 196 -13.35 -45.38 -42.07
CA LEU A 196 -12.24 -44.43 -42.02
C LEU A 196 -11.95 -43.77 -43.38
N LYS A 197 -12.16 -44.47 -44.51
CA LYS A 197 -11.98 -43.94 -45.87
C LYS A 197 -13.06 -42.92 -46.23
N ASN A 198 -14.29 -43.15 -45.79
CA ASN A 198 -15.43 -42.27 -46.06
C ASN A 198 -15.56 -41.19 -44.99
N THR A 199 -15.21 -39.94 -45.32
CA THR A 199 -15.27 -38.84 -44.35
C THR A 199 -16.67 -38.53 -43.82
N SER A 200 -17.71 -38.89 -44.58
CA SER A 200 -19.13 -38.71 -44.25
C SER A 200 -19.68 -39.73 -43.24
N ILE A 201 -18.96 -40.83 -42.96
CA ILE A 201 -19.42 -41.88 -42.06
C ILE A 201 -18.75 -41.69 -40.69
N PRO A 202 -19.52 -41.63 -39.58
CA PRO A 202 -18.95 -41.62 -38.24
C PRO A 202 -18.38 -43.00 -37.90
N PHE A 203 -17.16 -43.05 -37.38
CA PHE A 203 -16.49 -44.28 -36.97
C PHE A 203 -16.23 -44.25 -35.44
N SER A 204 -16.13 -45.43 -34.82
CA SER A 204 -15.85 -45.57 -33.38
C SER A 204 -14.34 -45.71 -33.13
N ILE A 205 -13.72 -44.69 -32.51
CA ILE A 205 -12.30 -44.76 -32.11
C ILE A 205 -12.07 -45.85 -31.06
N ASP A 206 -13.02 -46.05 -30.14
CA ASP A 206 -12.89 -47.09 -29.09
C ASP A 206 -12.74 -48.48 -29.72
N GLU A 207 -13.49 -48.75 -30.80
CA GLU A 207 -13.40 -50.02 -31.53
C GLU A 207 -12.08 -50.15 -32.30
N ALA A 208 -11.66 -49.09 -33.00
CA ALA A 208 -10.40 -49.07 -33.74
C ALA A 208 -9.18 -49.23 -32.81
N THR A 209 -9.14 -48.50 -31.70
CA THR A 209 -8.06 -48.57 -30.70
C THR A 209 -8.04 -49.90 -29.95
N SER A 210 -9.21 -50.47 -29.62
CA SER A 210 -9.29 -51.80 -29.00
C SER A 210 -8.79 -52.90 -29.94
N LEU A 211 -9.09 -52.80 -31.24
CA LEU A 211 -8.62 -53.74 -32.24
C LEU A 211 -7.09 -53.66 -32.39
N ILE A 212 -6.55 -52.45 -32.54
CA ILE A 212 -5.10 -52.22 -32.65
C ILE A 212 -4.39 -52.74 -31.39
N SER A 213 -4.92 -52.43 -30.20
CA SER A 213 -4.31 -52.83 -28.93
C SER A 213 -4.19 -54.34 -28.75
N LYS A 214 -5.18 -55.10 -29.24
CA LYS A 214 -5.23 -56.56 -29.13
C LYS A 214 -4.08 -57.26 -29.89
N TYR A 215 -3.66 -56.72 -31.02
CA TYR A 215 -2.67 -57.35 -31.91
C TYR A 215 -1.27 -56.74 -31.79
N THR A 216 -1.18 -55.45 -31.48
CA THR A 216 0.09 -54.70 -31.56
C THR A 216 0.68 -54.35 -30.20
N ASN A 217 -0.01 -54.72 -29.11
CA ASN A 217 0.29 -54.30 -27.73
C ASN A 217 0.34 -52.78 -27.51
N ALA A 218 -0.03 -51.96 -28.50
CA ALA A 218 -0.18 -50.52 -28.33
C ALA A 218 -1.31 -50.23 -27.34
N LYS A 219 -1.11 -49.27 -26.42
CA LYS A 219 -2.14 -48.89 -25.45
C LYS A 219 -2.62 -47.48 -25.73
N PHE A 220 -3.93 -47.32 -25.78
CA PHE A 220 -4.59 -46.02 -25.92
C PHE A 220 -5.40 -45.74 -24.66
N GLY A 221 -5.44 -44.47 -24.26
CA GLY A 221 -6.15 -44.04 -23.07
C GLY A 221 -6.98 -42.77 -23.32
N ILE A 222 -7.97 -42.56 -22.47
CA ILE A 222 -8.76 -41.32 -22.42
C ILE A 222 -9.06 -40.94 -20.96
N GLY A 223 -9.28 -39.65 -20.71
CA GLY A 223 -9.63 -39.13 -19.40
C GLY A 223 -8.47 -39.06 -18.41
N ALA A 224 -8.80 -38.79 -17.15
CA ALA A 224 -7.83 -38.62 -16.07
C ALA A 224 -7.00 -39.88 -15.77
N ARG A 225 -7.53 -41.09 -16.01
CA ARG A 225 -6.82 -42.36 -15.80
C ARG A 225 -5.64 -42.51 -16.77
N ALA A 226 -5.79 -42.05 -18.01
CA ALA A 226 -4.71 -42.03 -19.01
C ALA A 226 -3.58 -41.09 -18.59
N VAL A 227 -3.94 -39.91 -18.06
CA VAL A 227 -2.98 -38.92 -17.55
C VAL A 227 -2.24 -39.46 -16.33
N GLU A 228 -2.93 -40.11 -15.39
CA GLU A 228 -2.33 -40.77 -14.23
C GLU A 228 -1.29 -41.82 -14.66
N TYR A 229 -1.63 -42.68 -15.62
CA TYR A 229 -0.72 -43.70 -16.16
C TYR A 229 0.57 -43.10 -16.77
N LEU A 230 0.43 -42.02 -17.54
CA LEU A 230 1.59 -41.34 -18.13
C LEU A 230 2.46 -40.70 -17.05
N LEU A 231 1.87 -40.11 -16.01
CA LEU A 231 2.60 -39.49 -14.90
C LEU A 231 3.34 -40.51 -14.04
N GLU A 232 2.76 -41.69 -13.79
CA GLU A 232 3.41 -42.78 -13.04
C GLU A 232 4.70 -43.27 -13.70
N LYS A 233 4.79 -43.21 -15.03
CA LYS A 233 5.97 -43.64 -15.80
C LYS A 233 7.09 -42.59 -15.92
N VAL A 234 6.85 -41.35 -15.51
CA VAL A 234 7.85 -40.29 -15.65
C VAL A 234 8.99 -40.49 -14.67
N ASP A 235 10.19 -40.76 -15.18
CA ASP A 235 11.42 -40.76 -14.40
C ASP A 235 12.01 -39.34 -14.36
N LEU A 236 11.92 -38.70 -13.20
CA LEU A 236 12.38 -37.32 -12.99
C LEU A 236 13.88 -37.17 -13.28
N THR A 237 14.70 -38.18 -12.99
CA THR A 237 16.16 -38.07 -13.12
C THR A 237 16.60 -38.07 -14.58
N LYS A 238 16.10 -39.04 -15.34
CA LYS A 238 16.38 -39.18 -16.78
C LYS A 238 15.87 -37.98 -17.59
N GLU A 239 14.68 -37.48 -17.28
CA GLU A 239 14.12 -36.32 -17.97
C GLU A 239 14.91 -35.03 -17.70
N ILE A 240 15.41 -34.82 -16.47
CA ILE A 240 16.25 -33.67 -16.14
C ILE A 240 17.56 -33.69 -16.96
N GLU A 241 18.24 -34.83 -17.02
CA GLU A 241 19.48 -34.99 -17.79
C GLU A 241 19.24 -34.80 -19.28
N ALA A 242 18.17 -35.39 -19.82
CA ALA A 242 17.79 -35.21 -21.22
C ALA A 242 17.53 -33.73 -21.56
N ILE A 243 16.85 -32.98 -20.70
CA ILE A 243 16.58 -31.56 -20.92
C ILE A 243 17.86 -30.71 -20.82
N LYS A 244 18.78 -31.04 -19.90
CA LYS A 244 20.09 -30.35 -19.81
C LYS A 244 20.90 -30.51 -21.10
N ILE A 245 21.02 -31.74 -21.62
CA ILE A 245 21.68 -32.01 -22.90
C ILE A 245 21.01 -31.24 -24.06
N GLN A 246 19.68 -31.17 -24.05
CA GLN A 246 18.93 -30.39 -25.06
C GLN A 246 19.14 -28.87 -24.98
N LEU A 247 19.49 -28.34 -23.80
CA LEU A 247 19.78 -26.92 -23.59
C LEU A 247 21.21 -26.56 -24.02
N GLU A 248 22.16 -27.50 -23.91
CA GLU A 248 23.55 -27.34 -24.35
C GLU A 248 23.70 -27.36 -25.89
N ASN A 249 22.86 -28.13 -26.58
CA ASN A 249 22.82 -28.17 -28.05
C ASN A 249 22.23 -26.86 -28.64
N SER A 250 23.10 -25.90 -28.91
CA SER A 250 22.88 -24.45 -29.02
C SER A 250 22.21 -23.90 -30.31
N LYS A 251 21.35 -24.67 -31.00
CA LYS A 251 20.65 -24.21 -32.24
C LYS A 251 19.12 -24.20 -32.14
N LYS A 252 18.54 -23.72 -31.03
CA LYS A 252 17.07 -23.63 -30.86
C LYS A 252 16.57 -22.19 -30.76
N THR A 253 15.32 -21.98 -31.20
CA THR A 253 14.65 -20.67 -31.13
C THR A 253 14.48 -20.21 -29.67
N PRO A 254 14.49 -18.89 -29.37
CA PRO A 254 14.36 -18.37 -28.00
C PRO A 254 13.13 -18.88 -27.24
N ASN A 255 12.02 -19.12 -27.94
CA ASN A 255 10.77 -19.64 -27.37
C ASN A 255 10.91 -21.08 -26.87
N GLU A 256 11.57 -21.95 -27.64
CA GLU A 256 11.81 -23.34 -27.25
C GLU A 256 12.73 -23.44 -26.04
N ARG A 257 13.80 -22.63 -26.01
CA ARG A 257 14.70 -22.54 -24.84
C ARG A 257 13.91 -22.16 -23.58
N THR A 258 13.00 -21.18 -23.69
CA THR A 258 12.16 -20.75 -22.57
C THR A 258 11.19 -21.85 -22.10
N LYS A 259 10.65 -22.64 -23.03
CA LYS A 259 9.77 -23.78 -22.71
C LYS A 259 10.55 -24.88 -21.96
N LEU A 260 11.75 -25.23 -22.44
CA LEU A 260 12.62 -26.22 -21.81
C LEU A 260 13.06 -25.80 -20.41
N LEU A 261 13.43 -24.53 -20.20
CA LEU A 261 13.79 -24.02 -18.87
C LEU A 261 12.64 -24.12 -17.86
N LYS A 262 11.41 -23.81 -18.27
CA LYS A 262 10.23 -23.95 -17.39
C LYS A 262 9.93 -25.41 -17.04
N ARG A 263 10.16 -26.32 -17.99
CA ARG A 263 10.00 -27.76 -17.81
C ARG A 263 11.07 -28.29 -16.84
N LEU A 264 12.33 -27.89 -17.04
CA LEU A 264 13.44 -28.18 -16.14
C LEU A 264 13.17 -27.68 -14.71
N GLU A 265 12.72 -26.42 -14.55
CA GLU A 265 12.38 -25.86 -13.23
C GLU A 265 11.31 -26.72 -12.53
N THR A 266 10.30 -27.19 -13.27
CA THR A 266 9.20 -27.98 -12.69
C THR A 266 9.69 -29.36 -12.24
N PHE A 267 10.50 -30.05 -13.06
CA PHE A 267 11.05 -31.36 -12.69
C PHE A 267 12.05 -31.28 -11.54
N ASP A 268 12.95 -30.31 -11.57
CA ASP A 268 13.92 -30.11 -10.49
C ASP A 268 13.21 -29.76 -9.18
N SER A 269 12.17 -28.93 -9.22
CA SER A 269 11.33 -28.62 -8.04
C SER A 269 10.67 -29.87 -7.44
N LEU A 270 10.12 -30.77 -8.28
CA LEU A 270 9.53 -32.03 -7.82
C LEU A 270 10.59 -32.97 -7.23
N LYS A 271 11.77 -33.04 -7.85
CA LYS A 271 12.90 -33.84 -7.36
C LYS A 271 13.38 -33.34 -5.99
N ARG A 272 13.60 -32.03 -5.84
CA ARG A 272 14.02 -31.41 -4.56
C ARG A 272 12.99 -31.61 -3.44
N SER A 273 11.70 -31.49 -3.78
CA SER A 273 10.61 -31.69 -2.82
C SER A 273 10.27 -33.15 -2.53
N LYS A 274 10.88 -34.11 -3.25
CA LYS A 274 10.59 -35.56 -3.15
C LYS A 274 9.11 -35.88 -3.41
N GLN A 275 8.42 -35.07 -4.22
CA GLN A 275 7.03 -35.26 -4.59
C GLN A 275 6.91 -36.05 -5.88
N ARG A 276 5.87 -36.88 -6.00
CA ARG A 276 5.62 -37.67 -7.20
C ARG A 276 4.58 -37.00 -8.12
N PRO A 277 4.78 -36.98 -9.46
CA PRO A 277 3.86 -36.29 -10.38
C PRO A 277 2.42 -36.81 -10.35
N GLU A 278 2.21 -38.11 -10.10
CA GLU A 278 0.88 -38.71 -10.13
C GLU A 278 -0.06 -38.20 -9.02
N TRP A 279 0.47 -37.60 -7.95
CA TRP A 279 -0.35 -36.99 -6.88
C TRP A 279 -1.14 -35.75 -7.35
N MET A 280 -0.89 -35.25 -8.57
CA MET A 280 -1.74 -34.23 -9.20
C MET A 280 -3.10 -34.76 -9.65
N VAL A 281 -3.26 -36.09 -9.69
CA VAL A 281 -4.52 -36.80 -9.97
C VAL A 281 -5.07 -37.35 -8.65
N MET A 282 -6.31 -36.98 -8.33
CA MET A 282 -6.96 -37.31 -7.07
C MET A 282 -7.78 -38.59 -7.19
N ARG A 283 -7.61 -39.49 -6.22
CA ARG A 283 -8.51 -40.65 -5.97
C ARG A 283 -9.42 -40.45 -4.78
N VAL A 284 -9.01 -39.59 -3.85
CA VAL A 284 -9.71 -39.34 -2.59
C VAL A 284 -9.89 -37.83 -2.44
N ILE A 285 -11.10 -37.40 -2.08
CA ILE A 285 -11.40 -36.00 -1.82
C ILE A 285 -11.66 -35.79 -0.33
N PRO A 286 -10.95 -34.88 0.36
CA PRO A 286 -11.27 -34.53 1.74
C PRO A 286 -12.57 -33.72 1.83
N VAL A 287 -13.37 -34.03 2.84
CA VAL A 287 -14.60 -33.31 3.19
C VAL A 287 -14.32 -32.43 4.40
N ILE A 288 -14.47 -31.11 4.21
CA ILE A 288 -14.26 -30.11 5.25
C ILE A 288 -15.26 -30.33 6.42
N PRO A 289 -14.86 -30.04 7.68
CA PRO A 289 -15.73 -30.17 8.85
C PRO A 289 -17.07 -29.39 8.72
N PRO A 290 -18.18 -29.92 9.26
CA PRO A 290 -19.53 -29.37 9.07
C PRO A 290 -19.73 -27.96 9.64
N ASP A 291 -19.07 -27.62 10.75
CA ASP A 291 -19.21 -26.30 11.39
C ASP A 291 -18.57 -25.17 10.57
N ILE A 292 -17.66 -25.50 9.64
CA ILE A 292 -17.09 -24.54 8.67
C ILE A 292 -18.06 -24.33 7.49
N ARG A 293 -19.02 -25.24 7.30
CA ARG A 293 -20.06 -25.21 6.26
C ARG A 293 -21.47 -25.36 6.87
N PRO A 294 -21.86 -24.50 7.81
CA PRO A 294 -23.03 -24.72 8.64
C PRO A 294 -24.34 -24.67 7.84
N ILE A 295 -25.37 -25.28 8.44
CA ILE A 295 -26.77 -25.10 8.06
C ILE A 295 -27.40 -24.31 9.20
N ILE A 296 -27.91 -23.12 8.89
CA ILE A 296 -28.48 -22.22 9.89
C ILE A 296 -29.99 -22.19 9.68
N GLN A 297 -30.73 -22.34 10.77
CA GLN A 297 -32.16 -22.16 10.78
C GLN A 297 -32.47 -20.66 10.84
N LEU A 298 -33.25 -20.17 9.89
CA LEU A 298 -33.79 -18.82 9.86
C LEU A 298 -35.17 -18.80 10.51
N ASP A 299 -35.63 -17.59 10.84
CA ASP A 299 -36.98 -17.37 11.33
C ASP A 299 -38.02 -17.92 10.33
N GLY A 300 -39.03 -18.62 10.84
CA GLY A 300 -40.04 -19.30 10.03
C GLY A 300 -39.67 -20.72 9.57
N GLY A 301 -38.71 -21.39 10.22
CA GLY A 301 -38.40 -22.80 10.00
C GLY A 301 -37.70 -23.11 8.68
N ARG A 302 -37.21 -22.08 7.97
CA ARG A 302 -36.41 -22.22 6.76
C ARG A 302 -34.96 -22.47 7.12
N PHE A 303 -34.24 -23.18 6.25
CA PHE A 303 -32.80 -23.41 6.40
C PHE A 303 -32.03 -22.69 5.32
N THR A 304 -30.96 -22.01 5.69
CA THR A 304 -29.93 -21.56 4.77
C THR A 304 -28.75 -22.52 4.83
N THR A 305 -28.30 -22.98 3.68
CA THR A 305 -27.20 -23.94 3.54
C THR A 305 -26.00 -23.26 2.90
N SER A 306 -24.79 -23.55 3.41
CA SER A 306 -23.57 -23.17 2.71
C SER A 306 -23.53 -23.77 1.30
N GLU A 307 -23.15 -22.96 0.30
CA GLU A 307 -23.07 -23.35 -1.12
C GLU A 307 -22.07 -24.50 -1.36
N ILE A 308 -21.08 -24.67 -0.47
CA ILE A 308 -20.12 -25.79 -0.50
C ILE A 308 -20.83 -27.14 -0.31
N ASN A 309 -21.88 -27.19 0.52
CA ASN A 309 -22.64 -28.43 0.73
C ASN A 309 -23.32 -28.89 -0.57
N ASP A 310 -23.83 -27.95 -1.39
CA ASP A 310 -24.44 -28.28 -2.68
C ASP A 310 -23.41 -28.83 -3.68
N LEU A 311 -22.16 -28.34 -3.63
CA LEU A 311 -21.06 -28.83 -4.47
C LEU A 311 -20.63 -30.25 -4.04
N TYR A 312 -20.46 -30.51 -2.74
CA TYR A 312 -20.20 -31.87 -2.24
C TYR A 312 -21.32 -32.84 -2.58
N ARG A 313 -22.59 -32.41 -2.42
CA ARG A 313 -23.75 -33.22 -2.76
C ARG A 313 -23.73 -33.68 -4.21
N ARG A 314 -23.39 -32.78 -5.14
CA ARG A 314 -23.28 -33.10 -6.58
C ARG A 314 -22.21 -34.14 -6.85
N ILE A 315 -21.05 -34.06 -6.19
CA ILE A 315 -19.97 -35.04 -6.35
C ILE A 315 -20.43 -36.42 -5.87
N ILE A 316 -21.00 -36.51 -4.67
CA ILE A 316 -21.46 -37.78 -4.10
C ILE A 316 -22.50 -38.44 -5.01
N ILE A 317 -23.52 -37.68 -5.45
CA ILE A 317 -24.56 -38.19 -6.37
C ILE A 317 -23.93 -38.70 -7.68
N ARG A 318 -22.96 -37.98 -8.24
CA ARG A 318 -22.30 -38.38 -9.49
C ARG A 318 -21.41 -39.61 -9.31
N ASN A 319 -20.72 -39.70 -8.18
CA ASN A 319 -19.86 -40.83 -7.84
C ASN A 319 -20.68 -42.11 -7.64
N GLU A 320 -21.77 -42.04 -6.85
CA GLU A 320 -22.69 -43.16 -6.68
C GLU A 320 -23.36 -43.58 -7.99
N ARG A 321 -23.76 -42.60 -8.82
CA ARG A 321 -24.33 -42.87 -10.14
C ARG A 321 -23.32 -43.58 -11.05
N LEU A 322 -22.08 -43.11 -11.09
CA LEU A 322 -21.01 -43.75 -11.87
C LEU A 322 -20.77 -45.19 -11.41
N LYS A 323 -20.74 -45.43 -10.10
CA LYS A 323 -20.61 -46.77 -9.52
C LYS A 323 -21.73 -47.70 -10.00
N LYS A 324 -23.00 -47.27 -9.89
CA LYS A 324 -24.15 -48.04 -10.40
C LYS A 324 -24.08 -48.29 -11.90
N VAL A 325 -23.68 -47.29 -12.69
CA VAL A 325 -23.57 -47.41 -14.16
C VAL A 325 -22.48 -48.41 -14.56
N LYS A 326 -21.36 -48.46 -13.83
CA LYS A 326 -20.31 -49.48 -14.01
C LYS A 326 -20.79 -50.88 -13.62
N GLU A 327 -21.46 -51.02 -12.48
CA GLU A 327 -22.01 -52.31 -12.00
C GLU A 327 -23.05 -52.90 -12.96
N MET A 328 -23.84 -52.05 -13.63
CA MET A 328 -24.81 -52.47 -14.64
C MET A 328 -24.19 -52.83 -16.01
N GLY A 329 -22.88 -52.64 -16.20
CA GLY A 329 -22.20 -52.95 -17.47
C GLY A 329 -22.64 -52.04 -18.63
N ALA A 330 -22.91 -50.75 -18.37
CA ALA A 330 -23.37 -49.81 -19.40
C ALA A 330 -22.31 -49.55 -20.50
N PRO A 331 -22.74 -49.17 -21.73
CA PRO A 331 -21.83 -48.83 -22.82
C PRO A 331 -20.80 -47.72 -22.49
N SER A 332 -19.63 -47.76 -23.13
CA SER A 332 -18.50 -46.85 -22.88
C SER A 332 -18.88 -45.38 -22.99
N ILE A 333 -19.75 -45.00 -23.93
CA ILE A 333 -20.22 -43.62 -24.13
C ILE A 333 -20.92 -43.07 -22.87
N ILE A 334 -21.78 -43.87 -22.23
CA ILE A 334 -22.51 -43.46 -21.02
C ILE A 334 -21.54 -43.37 -19.84
N VAL A 335 -20.65 -44.36 -19.71
CA VAL A 335 -19.62 -44.39 -18.66
C VAL A 335 -18.70 -43.17 -18.79
N ASN A 336 -18.19 -42.88 -19.98
CA ASN A 336 -17.31 -41.75 -20.26
C ASN A 336 -18.02 -40.41 -20.01
N ASN A 337 -19.31 -40.31 -20.34
CA ASN A 337 -20.10 -39.13 -20.00
C ASN A 337 -20.24 -38.93 -18.49
N GLU A 338 -20.54 -39.99 -17.71
CA GLU A 338 -20.61 -39.86 -16.24
C GLU A 338 -19.24 -39.57 -15.63
N LYS A 339 -18.15 -40.16 -16.15
CA LYS A 339 -16.76 -39.80 -15.75
C LYS A 339 -16.46 -38.32 -16.01
N ARG A 340 -16.83 -37.79 -17.19
CA ARG A 340 -16.72 -36.36 -17.52
C ARG A 340 -17.55 -35.51 -16.55
N MET A 341 -18.79 -35.90 -16.26
CA MET A 341 -19.65 -35.17 -15.32
C MET A 341 -19.09 -35.18 -13.89
N LEU A 342 -18.44 -36.27 -13.47
CA LEU A 342 -17.76 -36.35 -12.17
C LEU A 342 -16.55 -35.41 -12.13
N GLN A 343 -15.67 -35.43 -13.14
CA GLN A 343 -14.55 -34.49 -13.28
C GLN A 343 -15.06 -33.04 -13.20
N GLU A 344 -16.11 -32.72 -13.95
CA GLU A 344 -16.72 -31.39 -13.94
C GLU A 344 -17.35 -30.97 -12.60
N ALA A 345 -17.85 -31.92 -11.81
CA ALA A 345 -18.42 -31.66 -10.50
C ALA A 345 -17.32 -31.38 -9.46
N VAL A 346 -16.22 -32.12 -9.53
CA VAL A 346 -15.03 -31.92 -8.68
C VAL A 346 -14.35 -30.59 -9.04
N ASP A 347 -14.22 -30.28 -10.33
CA ASP A 347 -13.74 -28.98 -10.81
C ASP A 347 -14.52 -27.82 -10.20
N ALA A 348 -15.85 -27.93 -10.13
CA ALA A 348 -16.72 -26.90 -9.56
C ALA A 348 -16.53 -26.73 -8.04
N LEU A 349 -16.23 -27.79 -7.30
CA LEU A 349 -15.92 -27.70 -5.86
C LEU A 349 -14.66 -26.88 -5.61
N PHE A 350 -13.57 -27.19 -6.33
CA PHE A 350 -12.29 -26.53 -6.13
C PHE A 350 -12.27 -25.13 -6.73
N ASP A 351 -12.66 -24.96 -8.00
CA ASP A 351 -12.66 -23.65 -8.67
C ASP A 351 -13.75 -23.51 -9.76
N ASN A 352 -14.97 -23.19 -9.33
CA ASN A 352 -16.12 -22.96 -10.21
C ASN A 352 -15.95 -21.77 -11.18
N GLU A 353 -15.19 -20.73 -10.83
CA GLU A 353 -15.04 -19.51 -11.65
C GLU A 353 -14.25 -19.77 -12.93
N ARG A 354 -13.35 -20.76 -12.93
CA ARG A 354 -12.52 -21.12 -14.10
C ARG A 354 -13.25 -21.96 -15.14
N LYS A 355 -14.44 -22.47 -14.83
CA LYS A 355 -15.26 -23.18 -15.81
C LYS A 355 -15.87 -22.18 -16.79
N PRO A 356 -15.93 -22.49 -18.10
CA PRO A 356 -16.59 -21.61 -19.08
C PRO A 356 -18.05 -21.32 -18.74
N LYS A 357 -18.74 -22.31 -18.16
CA LYS A 357 -20.09 -22.19 -17.61
C LYS A 357 -20.06 -22.55 -16.12
N PRO A 358 -20.03 -21.57 -15.22
CA PRO A 358 -20.01 -21.85 -13.79
C PRO A 358 -21.33 -22.48 -13.36
N VAL A 359 -21.25 -23.39 -12.40
CA VAL A 359 -22.42 -24.01 -11.79
C VAL A 359 -23.18 -22.96 -11.00
N GLN A 360 -24.45 -22.76 -11.35
CA GLN A 360 -25.33 -21.79 -10.70
C GLN A 360 -26.24 -22.46 -9.67
N GLY A 361 -26.56 -21.72 -8.60
CA GLY A 361 -27.59 -22.09 -7.63
C GLY A 361 -28.99 -21.71 -8.09
N LYS A 362 -29.98 -21.87 -7.19
CA LYS A 362 -31.40 -21.53 -7.46
C LYS A 362 -31.59 -20.06 -7.89
N ASN A 363 -30.76 -19.16 -7.39
CA ASN A 363 -30.82 -17.72 -7.67
C ASN A 363 -30.10 -17.30 -8.97
N LYS A 364 -29.74 -18.25 -9.85
CA LYS A 364 -28.91 -18.04 -11.05
C LYS A 364 -27.52 -17.41 -10.79
N ARG A 365 -27.12 -17.27 -9.52
CA ARG A 365 -25.78 -16.85 -9.13
C ARG A 365 -24.82 -18.05 -9.14
N PRO A 366 -23.57 -17.89 -9.60
CA PRO A 366 -22.53 -18.91 -9.46
C PRO A 366 -22.35 -19.32 -8.00
N LEU A 367 -22.26 -20.63 -7.74
CA LEU A 367 -21.94 -21.15 -6.41
C LEU A 367 -20.48 -20.85 -6.07
N LYS A 368 -20.23 -20.48 -4.81
CA LYS A 368 -18.91 -20.26 -4.22
C LYS A 368 -18.17 -21.57 -4.01
N SER A 369 -17.04 -21.70 -4.71
CA SER A 369 -16.06 -22.79 -4.59
C SER A 369 -15.09 -22.57 -3.42
N LEU A 370 -14.29 -23.58 -3.09
CA LEU A 370 -13.23 -23.46 -2.07
C LEU A 370 -12.22 -22.36 -2.40
N THR A 371 -11.84 -22.23 -3.67
CA THR A 371 -10.94 -21.14 -4.12
C THR A 371 -11.57 -19.77 -3.89
N SER A 372 -12.88 -19.61 -4.15
CA SER A 372 -13.57 -18.33 -3.93
C SER A 372 -13.66 -17.91 -2.46
N VAL A 373 -13.66 -18.87 -1.53
CA VAL A 373 -13.62 -18.62 -0.09
C VAL A 373 -12.24 -18.11 0.35
N LEU A 374 -11.18 -18.53 -0.34
CA LEU A 374 -9.81 -18.07 -0.06
C LEU A 374 -9.50 -16.73 -0.75
N LYS A 375 -9.95 -16.56 -2.00
CA LYS A 375 -9.63 -15.43 -2.89
C LYS A 375 -10.55 -14.23 -2.67
N GLY A 376 -10.07 -13.05 -3.06
CA GLY A 376 -10.88 -11.84 -3.21
C GLY A 376 -10.98 -11.00 -1.94
N LYS A 377 -11.70 -9.87 -2.01
CA LYS A 377 -11.83 -8.94 -0.88
C LYS A 377 -12.56 -9.56 0.32
N GLN A 378 -13.57 -10.38 0.05
CA GLN A 378 -14.34 -11.13 1.06
C GLN A 378 -13.72 -12.51 1.36
N GLY A 379 -12.54 -12.81 0.81
CA GLY A 379 -11.84 -14.06 1.04
C GLY A 379 -11.14 -14.09 2.39
N ARG A 380 -10.90 -15.30 2.91
CA ARG A 380 -10.31 -15.53 4.24
C ARG A 380 -8.99 -14.77 4.46
N PHE A 381 -8.09 -14.79 3.48
CA PHE A 381 -6.78 -14.11 3.58
C PHE A 381 -6.88 -12.60 3.84
N ARG A 382 -7.92 -11.93 3.33
CA ARG A 382 -8.04 -10.47 3.42
C ARG A 382 -9.04 -10.03 4.48
N GLN A 383 -10.23 -10.62 4.50
CA GLN A 383 -11.30 -10.13 5.37
C GLN A 383 -11.23 -10.67 6.80
N ASN A 384 -10.74 -11.88 7.00
CA ASN A 384 -10.81 -12.56 8.30
C ASN A 384 -9.45 -12.70 8.99
N LEU A 385 -8.38 -12.88 8.22
CA LEU A 385 -7.04 -13.02 8.77
C LEU A 385 -6.39 -11.66 9.06
N LEU A 386 -6.52 -10.69 8.14
CA LEU A 386 -5.95 -9.35 8.28
C LEU A 386 -6.94 -8.35 8.89
N GLY A 387 -8.20 -8.37 8.44
CA GLY A 387 -9.28 -7.61 9.08
C GLY A 387 -9.97 -8.44 10.16
N LYS A 388 -10.20 -7.87 11.34
CA LYS A 388 -11.01 -8.52 12.39
C LYS A 388 -11.92 -7.50 13.05
N ARG A 389 -13.10 -7.96 13.47
CA ARG A 389 -13.92 -7.19 14.41
C ARG A 389 -13.36 -7.39 15.81
N VAL A 390 -13.40 -6.34 16.61
CA VAL A 390 -12.82 -6.28 17.96
C VAL A 390 -13.91 -5.90 18.96
N ASP A 391 -13.90 -6.53 20.13
CA ASP A 391 -15.01 -6.45 21.09
C ASP A 391 -14.95 -5.18 21.94
N TYR A 392 -13.78 -4.82 22.48
CA TYR A 392 -13.55 -3.64 23.33
C TYR A 392 -13.40 -2.36 22.50
N SER A 393 -14.41 -2.06 21.70
CA SER A 393 -14.44 -0.88 20.84
C SER A 393 -15.81 -0.19 20.82
N ALA A 394 -15.80 1.12 20.62
CA ALA A 394 -16.99 1.93 20.44
C ALA A 394 -16.76 2.99 19.36
N ARG A 395 -17.84 3.62 18.88
CA ARG A 395 -17.76 4.73 17.92
C ARG A 395 -18.77 5.82 18.29
N SER A 396 -18.38 7.08 18.18
CA SER A 396 -19.30 8.21 18.25
C SER A 396 -18.79 9.39 17.43
N VAL A 397 -19.64 10.40 17.28
CA VAL A 397 -19.34 11.70 16.66
C VAL A 397 -18.34 12.45 17.52
N ILE A 398 -17.39 13.14 16.89
CA ILE A 398 -16.42 14.00 17.58
C ILE A 398 -16.93 15.43 17.70
N ALA A 399 -16.56 16.09 18.80
CA ALA A 399 -16.80 17.50 19.05
C ALA A 399 -15.52 18.12 19.61
N ILE A 400 -15.38 19.44 19.47
CA ILE A 400 -14.22 20.15 19.98
C ILE A 400 -14.19 20.12 21.53
N GLY A 401 -13.01 19.89 22.09
CA GLY A 401 -12.73 20.01 23.53
C GLY A 401 -11.54 20.95 23.76
N PRO A 402 -11.77 22.28 23.82
CA PRO A 402 -10.68 23.25 23.94
C PRO A 402 -9.96 23.16 25.29
N ASP A 403 -10.68 22.86 26.37
CA ASP A 403 -10.16 22.77 27.75
C ASP A 403 -9.36 21.47 28.02
N LEU A 404 -9.29 20.56 27.04
CA LEU A 404 -8.52 19.33 27.16
C LEU A 404 -7.03 19.65 26.99
N LYS A 405 -6.18 18.89 27.69
CA LYS A 405 -4.75 18.84 27.41
C LYS A 405 -4.48 17.98 26.18
N MET A 406 -3.33 18.18 25.54
CA MET A 406 -3.01 17.51 24.28
C MET A 406 -3.01 15.98 24.37
N TYR A 407 -2.70 15.40 25.54
CA TYR A 407 -2.72 13.95 25.78
C TYR A 407 -4.10 13.42 26.22
N GLN A 408 -5.10 14.28 26.44
CA GLN A 408 -6.42 13.89 26.95
C GLN A 408 -7.48 13.81 25.84
N ALA A 409 -8.43 12.89 25.98
CA ALA A 409 -9.63 12.81 25.16
C ALA A 409 -10.88 12.66 26.03
N GLY A 410 -11.95 13.39 25.71
CA GLY A 410 -13.19 13.29 26.46
C GLY A 410 -14.05 12.11 26.01
N LEU A 411 -14.31 11.15 26.90
CA LEU A 411 -15.20 10.02 26.63
C LEU A 411 -16.59 10.19 27.27
N PRO A 412 -17.67 9.91 26.52
CA PRO A 412 -19.02 9.83 27.07
C PRO A 412 -19.12 8.81 28.20
N ARG A 413 -19.81 9.17 29.29
CA ARG A 413 -20.04 8.31 30.45
C ARG A 413 -20.64 6.94 30.11
N GLU A 414 -21.70 6.91 29.31
CA GLU A 414 -22.38 5.66 28.89
C GLU A 414 -21.45 4.74 28.08
N MET A 415 -20.61 5.35 27.23
CA MET A 415 -19.62 4.63 26.44
C MET A 415 -18.52 4.05 27.33
N ALA A 416 -17.97 4.85 28.25
CA ALA A 416 -16.91 4.44 29.15
C ALA A 416 -17.33 3.26 30.05
N ILE A 417 -18.53 3.30 30.64
CA ILE A 417 -19.04 2.17 31.45
C ILE A 417 -19.05 0.86 30.65
N THR A 418 -19.50 0.91 29.39
CA THR A 418 -19.62 -0.29 28.56
C THR A 418 -18.24 -0.83 28.18
N LEU A 419 -17.31 0.06 27.80
CA LEU A 419 -15.95 -0.31 27.40
C LEU A 419 -15.13 -0.88 28.55
N PHE A 420 -15.22 -0.26 29.74
CA PHE A 420 -14.43 -0.62 30.91
C PHE A 420 -15.16 -1.58 31.86
N LYS A 421 -16.32 -2.12 31.46
CA LYS A 421 -17.19 -2.99 32.28
C LYS A 421 -16.44 -4.07 33.08
N PRO A 422 -15.57 -4.92 32.50
CA PRO A 422 -14.91 -5.98 33.27
C PRO A 422 -13.95 -5.43 34.34
N PHE A 423 -13.27 -4.31 34.05
CA PHE A 423 -12.34 -3.68 34.99
C PHE A 423 -13.07 -3.00 36.14
N VAL A 424 -14.22 -2.38 35.87
CA VAL A 424 -15.08 -1.81 36.92
C VAL A 424 -15.62 -2.91 37.82
N ILE A 425 -16.05 -4.06 37.26
CA ILE A 425 -16.48 -5.22 38.05
C ILE A 425 -15.34 -5.71 38.93
N GLN A 426 -14.13 -5.86 38.37
CA GLN A 426 -12.96 -6.31 39.12
C GLN A 426 -12.64 -5.34 40.26
N TRP A 427 -12.61 -4.04 40.00
CA TRP A 427 -12.35 -3.02 41.02
C TRP A 427 -13.37 -3.05 42.16
N LEU A 428 -14.66 -3.23 41.84
CA LEU A 428 -15.72 -3.35 42.85
C LEU A 428 -15.60 -4.61 43.72
N GLN A 429 -15.05 -5.70 43.16
CA GLN A 429 -14.77 -6.92 43.92
C GLN A 429 -13.53 -6.75 44.80
N ASP A 430 -12.45 -6.16 44.26
CA ASP A 430 -11.19 -5.95 44.97
C ASP A 430 -11.35 -5.00 46.19
N HIS A 431 -12.31 -4.08 46.13
CA HIS A 431 -12.66 -3.15 47.24
C HIS A 431 -13.85 -3.62 48.09
N GLU A 432 -14.27 -4.89 47.95
CA GLU A 432 -15.37 -5.50 48.73
C GLU A 432 -16.74 -4.80 48.62
N TYR A 433 -16.95 -3.95 47.63
CA TYR A 433 -18.26 -3.33 47.36
C TYR A 433 -19.25 -4.31 46.73
N ALA A 434 -18.76 -5.35 46.06
CA ALA A 434 -19.56 -6.44 45.51
C ALA A 434 -18.90 -7.79 45.79
N GLU A 435 -19.61 -8.70 46.44
CA GLU A 435 -19.10 -10.05 46.74
C GLU A 435 -18.93 -10.91 45.47
N ASN A 436 -19.84 -10.72 44.50
CA ASN A 436 -19.93 -11.57 43.31
C ASN A 436 -20.12 -10.73 42.03
N VAL A 437 -19.64 -11.23 40.89
CA VAL A 437 -19.79 -10.61 39.56
C VAL A 437 -21.25 -10.24 39.26
N LYS A 438 -22.21 -11.09 39.64
CA LYS A 438 -23.65 -10.82 39.42
C LYS A 438 -24.16 -9.61 40.19
N ILE A 439 -23.65 -9.37 41.40
CA ILE A 439 -24.02 -8.21 42.22
C ILE A 439 -23.43 -6.96 41.60
N ALA A 440 -22.15 -7.00 41.21
CA ALA A 440 -21.50 -5.90 40.50
C ALA A 440 -22.22 -5.55 39.17
N GLU A 441 -22.64 -6.55 38.39
CA GLU A 441 -23.45 -6.34 37.18
C GLU A 441 -24.80 -5.69 37.50
N LYS A 442 -25.44 -6.06 38.61
CA LYS A 442 -26.69 -5.44 39.05
C LYS A 442 -26.47 -3.98 39.45
N MET A 443 -25.38 -3.65 40.15
CA MET A 443 -25.01 -2.28 40.51
C MET A 443 -24.77 -1.41 39.26
N LEU A 444 -24.09 -1.96 38.26
CA LEU A 444 -23.90 -1.32 36.95
C LEU A 444 -25.23 -1.02 36.26
N LEU A 445 -26.16 -1.98 36.22
CA LEU A 445 -27.49 -1.79 35.63
C LEU A 445 -28.33 -0.75 36.38
N GLN A 446 -28.13 -0.61 37.69
CA GLN A 446 -28.82 0.36 38.54
C GLN A 446 -28.14 1.75 38.55
N ASN A 447 -27.00 1.92 37.88
CA ASN A 447 -26.19 3.15 37.90
C ASN A 447 -25.85 3.64 39.32
N ASP A 448 -25.47 2.72 40.21
CA ASP A 448 -25.07 3.04 41.59
C ASP A 448 -23.95 4.12 41.61
N PRO A 449 -24.02 5.15 42.47
CA PRO A 449 -22.97 6.16 42.63
C PRO A 449 -21.55 5.61 42.71
N LYS A 450 -21.33 4.48 43.39
CA LYS A 450 -20.01 3.85 43.55
C LYS A 450 -19.39 3.37 42.24
N VAL A 451 -20.22 3.06 41.24
CA VAL A 451 -19.76 2.65 39.91
C VAL A 451 -19.02 3.81 39.23
N TRP A 452 -19.44 5.06 39.47
CA TRP A 452 -18.79 6.23 38.87
C TRP A 452 -17.42 6.51 39.49
N GLU A 453 -17.30 6.32 40.80
CA GLU A 453 -16.01 6.39 41.51
C GLU A 453 -15.06 5.30 41.02
N ALA A 454 -15.55 4.06 40.92
CA ALA A 454 -14.80 2.93 40.37
C ALA A 454 -14.32 3.23 38.94
N LEU A 455 -15.22 3.73 38.08
CA LEU A 455 -14.91 4.07 36.71
C LEU A 455 -13.83 5.15 36.63
N GLU A 456 -13.91 6.20 37.44
CA GLU A 456 -12.94 7.30 37.44
C GLU A 456 -11.53 6.88 37.85
N GLN A 457 -11.40 5.87 38.71
CA GLN A 457 -10.09 5.29 39.03
C GLN A 457 -9.58 4.38 37.90
N VAL A 458 -10.44 3.47 37.41
CA VAL A 458 -10.07 2.51 36.36
C VAL A 458 -9.60 3.17 35.06
N ILE A 459 -10.16 4.34 34.72
CA ILE A 459 -9.80 5.05 33.48
C ILE A 459 -8.46 5.79 33.56
N LYS A 460 -7.98 6.19 34.76
CA LYS A 460 -6.69 6.89 34.92
C LYS A 460 -5.52 5.96 34.60
N ASP A 461 -5.65 4.69 34.98
CA ASP A 461 -4.60 3.71 34.76
C ASP A 461 -4.45 3.32 33.28
N ARG A 462 -5.49 3.54 32.45
CA ARG A 462 -5.61 2.94 31.12
C ARG A 462 -5.91 3.97 30.02
N PRO A 463 -4.95 4.25 29.12
CA PRO A 463 -5.20 5.08 27.95
C PRO A 463 -6.15 4.38 26.96
N VAL A 464 -6.73 5.15 26.06
CA VAL A 464 -7.59 4.67 24.97
C VAL A 464 -7.01 5.05 23.61
N LEU A 465 -7.22 4.20 22.60
CA LEU A 465 -6.78 4.46 21.23
C LEU A 465 -7.94 5.05 20.42
N LEU A 466 -7.77 6.28 19.95
CA LEU A 466 -8.68 6.89 18.98
C LEU A 466 -8.21 6.60 17.56
N ASN A 467 -9.13 6.18 16.70
CA ASN A 467 -8.88 5.88 15.30
C ASN A 467 -9.93 6.54 14.40
N ARG A 468 -9.48 7.22 13.34
CA ARG A 468 -10.35 7.74 12.28
C ARG A 468 -10.22 6.92 11.01
N ALA A 469 -11.37 6.57 10.42
CA ALA A 469 -11.43 5.94 9.10
C ALA A 469 -11.63 7.02 8.02
N PRO A 470 -10.90 7.01 6.90
CA PRO A 470 -9.81 6.08 6.55
C PRO A 470 -8.47 6.43 7.23
N THR A 471 -7.72 5.42 7.68
CA THR A 471 -6.38 5.58 8.25
C THR A 471 -5.33 5.60 7.13
N LEU A 472 -4.78 6.77 6.80
CA LEU A 472 -3.80 6.93 5.71
C LEU A 472 -2.34 6.75 6.16
N HIS A 473 -2.04 7.12 7.39
CA HIS A 473 -0.70 7.05 7.99
C HIS A 473 -0.81 6.69 9.49
N ARG A 474 0.32 6.36 10.14
CA ARG A 474 0.36 5.99 11.57
C ARG A 474 -0.33 6.97 12.52
N LEU A 475 -0.25 8.29 12.27
CA LEU A 475 -0.85 9.32 13.13
C LEU A 475 -2.39 9.35 13.11
N GLY A 476 -3.03 8.54 12.26
CA GLY A 476 -4.49 8.37 12.27
C GLY A 476 -4.98 7.46 13.41
N ILE A 477 -4.05 6.89 14.19
CA ILE A 477 -4.32 6.18 15.45
C ILE A 477 -3.38 6.75 16.51
N GLN A 478 -3.94 7.28 17.59
CA GLN A 478 -3.16 7.83 18.71
C GLN A 478 -3.79 7.41 20.04
N ALA A 479 -2.96 7.31 21.07
CA ALA A 479 -3.37 7.07 22.44
C ALA A 479 -3.67 8.38 23.15
N PHE A 480 -4.73 8.36 23.96
CA PHE A 480 -5.14 9.47 24.81
C PHE A 480 -5.59 8.97 26.16
N GLU A 481 -5.41 9.80 27.17
CA GLU A 481 -5.99 9.56 28.48
C GLU A 481 -7.48 9.96 28.50
N PRO A 482 -8.37 9.02 28.86
CA PRO A 482 -9.80 9.28 28.86
C PRO A 482 -10.22 10.19 30.04
N LYS A 483 -10.90 11.30 29.72
CA LYS A 483 -11.58 12.17 30.69
C LYS A 483 -13.09 12.02 30.54
N LEU A 484 -13.82 11.76 31.63
CA LEU A 484 -15.28 11.60 31.54
C LEU A 484 -15.96 12.92 31.20
N VAL A 485 -16.78 12.92 30.14
CA VAL A 485 -17.57 14.09 29.72
C VAL A 485 -19.07 13.78 29.74
N LYS A 486 -19.87 14.83 29.96
CA LYS A 486 -21.33 14.76 29.82
C LYS A 486 -21.70 14.81 28.34
N GLY A 487 -22.71 14.03 27.94
CA GLY A 487 -23.19 13.93 26.57
C GLY A 487 -22.80 12.60 25.89
N LYS A 488 -22.98 12.54 24.57
CA LYS A 488 -22.76 11.33 23.74
C LYS A 488 -21.62 11.46 22.74
N ALA A 489 -21.08 12.66 22.55
CA ALA A 489 -19.99 12.94 21.61
C ALA A 489 -18.62 12.83 22.29
N ILE A 490 -17.63 12.34 21.55
CA ILE A 490 -16.23 12.30 22.00
C ILE A 490 -15.66 13.72 21.89
N ARG A 491 -14.99 14.21 22.94
CA ARG A 491 -14.31 15.52 22.89
C ARG A 491 -12.86 15.33 22.46
N LEU A 492 -12.46 15.99 21.39
CA LEU A 492 -11.12 15.89 20.82
C LEU A 492 -10.38 17.22 20.93
N HIS A 493 -9.08 17.14 21.18
CA HIS A 493 -8.18 18.29 21.21
C HIS A 493 -8.04 18.93 19.80
N PRO A 494 -8.07 20.26 19.65
CA PRO A 494 -8.03 20.90 18.33
C PRO A 494 -6.71 20.71 17.58
N LEU A 495 -5.55 20.64 18.26
CA LEU A 495 -4.24 20.52 17.58
C LEU A 495 -3.99 19.14 16.96
N VAL A 496 -4.71 18.10 17.37
CA VAL A 496 -4.56 16.75 16.78
C VAL A 496 -5.44 16.55 15.54
N THR A 497 -6.33 17.49 15.23
CA THR A 497 -7.25 17.39 14.08
C THR A 497 -6.51 17.32 12.75
N THR A 498 -5.37 18.02 12.61
CA THR A 498 -4.52 17.96 11.41
C THR A 498 -3.93 16.58 11.19
N ALA A 499 -3.47 15.93 12.27
CA ALA A 499 -2.97 14.57 12.23
C ALA A 499 -4.08 13.57 11.88
N PHE A 500 -5.27 13.68 12.48
CA PHE A 500 -6.40 12.83 12.09
C PHE A 500 -7.01 13.20 10.73
N ASN A 501 -6.66 14.34 10.16
CA ASN A 501 -7.32 14.98 9.01
C ASN A 501 -8.84 15.16 9.24
N ALA A 502 -9.25 15.39 10.50
CA ALA A 502 -10.65 15.44 10.95
C ALA A 502 -11.17 16.86 11.09
N ASP A 503 -12.47 17.02 10.90
CA ASP A 503 -13.26 18.22 11.17
C ASP A 503 -14.45 17.90 12.10
N PHE A 504 -15.19 18.94 12.51
CA PHE A 504 -16.26 18.83 13.51
C PHE A 504 -17.66 18.99 12.89
N ASP A 505 -17.87 18.53 11.66
CA ASP A 505 -19.13 18.68 10.91
C ASP A 505 -20.03 17.42 10.93
N GLY A 506 -19.61 16.36 11.62
CA GLY A 506 -20.32 15.08 11.70
C GLY A 506 -19.41 13.85 11.69
N ASP A 507 -18.11 14.08 11.55
CA ASP A 507 -17.07 13.05 11.62
C ASP A 507 -17.16 12.16 12.87
N GLN A 508 -16.79 10.89 12.69
CA GLN A 508 -16.86 9.87 13.73
C GLN A 508 -15.50 9.22 13.95
N MET A 509 -15.18 8.95 15.22
CA MET A 509 -13.98 8.21 15.60
C MET A 509 -14.33 6.95 16.37
N ALA A 510 -13.53 5.91 16.17
CA ALA A 510 -13.58 4.67 16.92
C ALA A 510 -12.61 4.73 18.10
N VAL A 511 -13.05 4.27 19.26
CA VAL A 511 -12.29 4.16 20.50
C VAL A 511 -11.99 2.68 20.74
N HIS A 512 -10.76 2.34 21.10
CA HIS A 512 -10.34 0.99 21.48
C HIS A 512 -9.64 1.01 22.83
N VAL A 513 -9.86 -0.02 23.65
CA VAL A 513 -9.23 -0.13 24.97
C VAL A 513 -8.13 -1.19 24.97
N PRO A 514 -6.86 -0.83 25.28
CA PRO A 514 -5.80 -1.79 25.50
C PRO A 514 -6.04 -2.60 26.78
N ILE A 515 -5.94 -3.92 26.69
CA ILE A 515 -6.31 -4.84 27.78
C ILE A 515 -5.10 -5.27 28.61
N THR A 516 -4.04 -5.75 27.95
CA THR A 516 -2.85 -6.28 28.62
C THR A 516 -1.96 -5.15 29.14
N LYS A 517 -1.11 -5.44 30.13
CA LYS A 517 -0.21 -4.44 30.73
C LYS A 517 0.81 -3.93 29.70
N GLU A 518 1.32 -4.82 28.87
CA GLU A 518 2.27 -4.52 27.80
C GLU A 518 1.63 -3.56 26.77
N ALA A 519 0.38 -3.82 26.37
CA ALA A 519 -0.33 -2.95 25.43
C ALA A 519 -0.64 -1.56 26.02
N VAL A 520 -0.92 -1.48 27.33
CA VAL A 520 -1.07 -0.21 28.04
C VAL A 520 0.25 0.57 28.06
N ALA A 521 1.36 -0.11 28.38
CA ALA A 521 2.69 0.48 28.36
C ALA A 521 3.08 0.99 26.97
N GLU A 522 2.89 0.18 25.92
CA GLU A 522 3.13 0.59 24.53
C GLU A 522 2.30 1.80 24.13
N SER A 523 1.02 1.83 24.52
CA SER A 523 0.13 2.94 24.19
C SER A 523 0.62 4.25 24.81
N ARG A 524 1.07 4.23 26.08
CA ARG A 524 1.56 5.42 26.79
C ARG A 524 2.95 5.85 26.32
N ALA A 525 3.86 4.90 26.13
CA ALA A 525 5.25 5.19 25.76
C ALA A 525 5.43 5.60 24.29
N LEU A 526 4.68 5.00 23.36
CA LEU A 526 4.94 5.12 21.91
C LEU A 526 3.83 5.82 21.11
N MET A 527 2.60 5.80 21.60
CA MET A 527 1.43 6.24 20.82
C MET A 527 0.73 7.48 21.37
N LEU A 528 1.18 8.02 22.49
CA LEU A 528 0.54 9.16 23.14
C LEU A 528 0.51 10.38 22.22
N GLY A 529 -0.66 11.02 22.08
CA GLY A 529 -0.87 12.13 21.16
C GLY A 529 0.06 13.32 21.40
N SER A 530 0.51 13.55 22.64
CA SER A 530 1.47 14.59 23.01
C SER A 530 2.89 14.37 22.47
N SER A 531 3.27 13.12 22.19
CA SER A 531 4.58 12.78 21.61
C SER A 531 4.62 12.99 20.09
N ALA A 532 3.46 12.99 19.45
CA ALA A 532 3.29 13.00 18.00
C ALA A 532 3.33 14.41 17.39
N ILE A 533 4.44 15.12 17.57
CA ILE A 533 4.61 16.52 17.15
C ILE A 533 5.09 16.65 15.70
N LEU A 534 5.97 15.77 15.27
CA LEU A 534 6.55 15.80 13.93
C LEU A 534 5.80 14.87 12.96
N GLY A 535 5.71 15.31 11.70
CA GLY A 535 5.19 14.52 10.61
C GLY A 535 6.20 13.45 10.17
N PRO A 536 5.80 12.19 9.97
CA PRO A 536 6.73 11.13 9.57
C PRO A 536 7.28 11.32 8.16
N LYS A 537 6.64 12.11 7.29
CA LYS A 537 7.02 12.27 5.87
C LYS A 537 8.25 13.17 5.65
N ASP A 538 8.39 14.21 6.46
CA ASP A 538 9.31 15.34 6.27
C ASP A 538 10.02 15.76 7.56
N GLY A 539 9.53 15.34 8.74
CA GLY A 539 10.07 15.73 10.04
C GLY A 539 9.70 17.16 10.44
N LYS A 540 8.71 17.76 9.79
CA LYS A 540 8.18 19.10 10.14
C LYS A 540 7.05 19.00 11.15
N ALA A 541 6.76 20.08 11.86
CA ALA A 541 5.70 20.09 12.87
C ALA A 541 4.30 19.89 12.24
N ILE A 542 3.62 18.79 12.58
CA ILE A 542 2.27 18.48 12.08
C ILE A 542 1.16 19.13 12.91
N VAL A 543 1.42 19.32 14.20
CA VAL A 543 0.52 19.94 15.20
C VAL A 543 0.60 21.47 15.16
N THR A 544 0.84 22.03 13.97
CA THR A 544 0.83 23.48 13.79
C THR A 544 -0.57 24.03 14.06
N PRO A 545 -0.70 25.10 14.87
CA PRO A 545 -1.97 25.75 15.08
C PRO A 545 -2.66 26.13 13.77
N GLY A 546 -3.98 26.04 13.75
CA GLY A 546 -4.82 26.39 12.60
C GLY A 546 -5.90 27.38 12.97
N GLN A 547 -6.46 28.04 11.94
CA GLN A 547 -7.66 28.87 12.04
C GLN A 547 -7.57 29.91 13.18
N ASP A 548 -8.48 29.84 14.14
CA ASP A 548 -8.67 30.80 15.24
C ASP A 548 -7.43 30.98 16.11
N ILE A 549 -6.67 29.89 16.34
CA ILE A 549 -5.44 29.96 17.14
C ILE A 549 -4.41 30.86 16.42
N ILE A 550 -4.31 30.76 15.10
CA ILE A 550 -3.43 31.65 14.31
C ILE A 550 -3.95 33.08 14.38
N LEU A 551 -5.25 33.30 14.21
CA LEU A 551 -5.85 34.63 14.23
C LEU A 551 -5.59 35.35 15.57
N GLY A 552 -5.74 34.65 16.69
CA GLY A 552 -5.46 35.21 18.00
C GLY A 552 -3.98 35.57 18.20
N ASN A 553 -3.05 34.69 17.81
CA ASN A 553 -1.62 34.97 17.90
C ASN A 553 -1.18 36.08 16.92
N TYR A 554 -1.78 36.15 15.74
CA TYR A 554 -1.56 37.23 14.77
C TYR A 554 -2.03 38.56 15.36
N TYR A 555 -3.28 38.63 15.85
CA TYR A 555 -3.83 39.82 16.47
C TYR A 555 -3.01 40.28 17.68
N LEU A 556 -2.54 39.34 18.50
CA LEU A 556 -1.70 39.61 19.67
C LEU A 556 -0.33 40.20 19.31
N THR A 557 0.23 39.84 18.15
CA THR A 557 1.61 40.23 17.78
C THR A 557 1.66 41.41 16.80
N THR A 558 0.50 41.88 16.34
CA THR A 558 0.38 43.10 15.53
C THR A 558 0.84 44.33 16.31
N GLU A 559 1.59 45.21 15.66
CA GLU A 559 1.98 46.50 16.23
C GLU A 559 1.27 47.63 15.50
N GLU A 560 0.87 48.66 16.25
CA GLU A 560 0.23 49.84 15.70
C GLU A 560 0.95 51.11 16.18
N LYS A 561 1.32 51.97 15.24
CA LYS A 561 1.75 53.35 15.55
C LYS A 561 0.53 54.19 15.94
N ASN A 562 0.72 55.06 16.92
CA ASN A 562 -0.28 55.94 17.54
C ASN A 562 -1.39 55.23 18.32
N ALA A 563 -1.10 54.04 18.87
CA ALA A 563 -2.02 53.33 19.75
C ALA A 563 -2.04 53.91 21.18
N LYS A 564 -3.12 53.67 21.91
CA LYS A 564 -3.32 54.21 23.26
C LYS A 564 -2.22 53.72 24.22
N GLY A 565 -1.53 54.65 24.88
CA GLY A 565 -0.45 54.32 25.82
C GLY A 565 0.91 54.04 25.17
N GLN A 566 1.12 54.49 23.94
CA GLN A 566 2.43 54.46 23.28
C GLN A 566 3.48 55.25 24.09
N GLY A 567 4.71 54.73 24.15
CA GLY A 567 5.84 55.39 24.80
C GLY A 567 5.89 55.22 26.33
N MET A 568 4.94 54.49 26.93
CA MET A 568 5.00 54.18 28.36
C MET A 568 6.12 53.18 28.65
N ILE A 569 6.86 53.41 29.75
CA ILE A 569 7.94 52.54 30.23
C ILE A 569 7.48 51.85 31.50
N PHE A 570 7.60 50.52 31.54
CA PHE A 570 7.18 49.70 32.66
C PHE A 570 8.38 49.09 33.40
N SER A 571 8.26 49.05 34.72
CA SER A 571 9.28 48.48 35.62
C SER A 571 9.14 46.96 35.79
N SER A 572 7.95 46.42 35.54
CA SER A 572 7.64 44.99 35.64
C SER A 572 6.61 44.51 34.61
N LEU A 573 6.60 43.20 34.35
CA LEU A 573 5.59 42.57 33.47
C LEU A 573 4.17 42.75 34.03
N ASP A 574 4.00 42.57 35.34
CA ASP A 574 2.70 42.69 36.00
C ASP A 574 2.14 44.11 35.91
N GLU A 575 3.00 45.13 36.01
CA GLU A 575 2.59 46.54 35.84
C GLU A 575 2.04 46.79 34.43
N ALA A 576 2.71 46.27 33.39
CA ALA A 576 2.23 46.36 32.02
C ALA A 576 0.88 45.64 31.84
N PHE A 577 0.70 44.47 32.47
CA PHE A 577 -0.57 43.76 32.40
C PHE A 577 -1.70 44.45 33.18
N MET A 578 -1.42 45.04 34.33
CA MET A 578 -2.38 45.87 35.06
C MET A 578 -2.79 47.10 34.25
N ALA A 579 -1.84 47.75 33.57
CA ALA A 579 -2.12 48.88 32.69
C ALA A 579 -3.01 48.47 31.50
N TYR A 580 -2.84 47.25 30.96
CA TYR A 580 -3.72 46.72 29.92
C TYR A 580 -5.10 46.37 30.46
N ASN A 581 -5.17 45.66 31.59
CA ASN A 581 -6.44 45.25 32.19
C ASN A 581 -7.27 46.45 32.68
N SER A 582 -6.62 47.54 33.09
CA SER A 582 -7.28 48.80 33.44
C SER A 582 -7.66 49.66 32.21
N GLY A 583 -7.27 49.23 31.01
CA GLY A 583 -7.60 49.91 29.76
C GLY A 583 -6.77 51.18 29.51
N GLN A 584 -5.67 51.38 30.23
CA GLN A 584 -4.75 52.52 30.04
C GLN A 584 -3.91 52.35 28.77
N ILE A 585 -3.55 51.12 28.41
CA ILE A 585 -2.78 50.79 27.21
C ILE A 585 -3.51 49.78 26.32
N HIS A 586 -3.23 49.80 25.02
CA HIS A 586 -3.72 48.81 24.06
C HIS A 586 -2.69 47.68 23.84
N LEU A 587 -3.14 46.50 23.38
CA LEU A 587 -2.26 45.33 23.13
C LEU A 587 -1.13 45.62 22.15
N ASN A 588 -1.47 46.38 21.11
CA ASN A 588 -0.62 46.64 19.95
C ASN A 588 0.22 47.92 20.12
N SER A 589 0.18 48.54 21.30
CA SER A 589 0.95 49.76 21.59
C SER A 589 2.42 49.45 21.82
N LEU A 590 3.29 50.27 21.23
CA LEU A 590 4.73 50.21 21.44
C LEU A 590 5.08 50.82 22.81
N ILE A 591 5.70 50.00 23.66
CA ILE A 591 6.03 50.30 25.06
C ILE A 591 7.48 49.91 25.34
N GLY A 592 8.09 50.55 26.34
CA GLY A 592 9.38 50.15 26.88
C GLY A 592 9.20 49.25 28.10
N ILE A 593 9.98 48.18 28.21
CA ILE A 593 10.06 47.39 29.45
C ILE A 593 11.51 47.33 29.93
N ALA A 594 11.72 47.54 31.23
CA ALA A 594 13.07 47.46 31.81
C ALA A 594 13.66 46.04 31.63
N LEU A 595 14.92 45.95 31.17
CA LEU A 595 15.60 44.66 31.00
C LEU A 595 15.88 43.93 32.34
N SER A 596 15.90 44.67 33.44
CA SER A 596 15.94 44.12 34.80
C SER A 596 14.70 43.30 35.14
N ALA A 597 13.56 43.55 34.49
CA ALA A 597 12.29 42.87 34.75
C ALA A 597 12.11 41.54 33.97
N LEU A 598 13.05 41.22 33.08
CA LEU A 598 13.03 40.01 32.25
C LEU A 598 14.01 38.94 32.79
N PRO A 599 13.85 37.64 32.45
CA PRO A 599 14.71 36.55 32.95
C PRO A 599 16.18 36.68 32.56
N GLU A 600 17.10 36.35 33.49
CA GLU A 600 18.55 36.61 33.34
C GLU A 600 19.20 35.94 32.13
N GLU A 601 18.88 34.67 31.90
CA GLU A 601 19.54 33.79 30.92
C GLU A 601 19.35 34.21 29.44
N LYS A 602 18.40 35.11 29.17
CA LYS A 602 18.03 35.52 27.80
C LYS A 602 18.89 36.66 27.22
N PHE A 603 19.64 37.38 28.05
CA PHE A 603 20.38 38.59 27.65
C PHE A 603 21.82 38.56 28.16
N SER A 604 22.80 38.59 27.25
CA SER A 604 24.20 38.18 27.52
C SER A 604 25.08 39.19 28.27
N ASP A 605 24.66 40.45 28.45
CA ASP A 605 25.50 41.49 29.05
C ASP A 605 24.97 42.00 30.41
N LYS A 606 25.67 41.67 31.50
CA LYS A 606 25.32 42.08 32.88
C LYS A 606 25.33 43.60 33.08
N ASN A 607 26.25 44.33 32.42
CA ASN A 607 26.39 45.78 32.57
C ASN A 607 25.35 46.59 31.78
N GLN A 608 24.88 46.06 30.64
CA GLN A 608 23.88 46.72 29.81
C GLN A 608 22.48 46.62 30.43
N ARG A 609 22.23 45.57 31.21
CA ARG A 609 20.92 45.20 31.77
C ARG A 609 20.32 46.20 32.78
N LEU A 610 21.16 46.91 33.52
CA LEU A 610 20.71 47.82 34.60
C LEU A 610 20.18 49.16 34.07
N ASN A 611 20.64 49.59 32.89
CA ASN A 611 20.39 50.94 32.35
C ASN A 611 19.69 50.95 30.98
N SER A 612 19.08 49.82 30.57
CA SER A 612 18.40 49.71 29.28
C SER A 612 16.97 49.21 29.39
N TYR A 613 16.17 49.57 28.40
CA TYR A 613 14.82 49.05 28.18
C TYR A 613 14.74 48.32 26.83
N LEU A 614 13.86 47.33 26.76
CA LEU A 614 13.49 46.63 25.54
C LEU A 614 12.24 47.29 24.96
N LEU A 615 12.32 47.71 23.69
CA LEU A 615 11.15 48.20 22.96
C LEU A 615 10.32 47.01 22.45
N THR A 616 9.07 46.90 22.89
CA THR A 616 8.17 45.79 22.51
C THR A 616 6.70 46.20 22.61
N THR A 617 5.77 45.26 22.48
CA THR A 617 4.33 45.48 22.69
C THR A 617 3.81 44.62 23.83
N VAL A 618 2.71 45.04 24.46
CA VAL A 618 2.05 44.26 25.52
C VAL A 618 1.65 42.87 25.03
N GLY A 619 1.18 42.78 23.79
CA GLY A 619 0.83 41.50 23.20
C GLY A 619 2.03 40.56 23.03
N LYS A 620 3.19 41.10 22.60
CA LYS A 620 4.44 40.32 22.55
C LYS A 620 4.93 39.91 23.95
N LEU A 621 4.67 40.69 25.00
CA LEU A 621 4.93 40.26 26.38
C LEU A 621 4.12 39.01 26.74
N TYR A 622 2.80 39.02 26.51
CA TYR A 622 1.94 37.85 26.72
C TYR A 622 2.40 36.63 25.89
N PHE A 623 2.78 36.86 24.63
CA PHE A 623 3.25 35.80 23.76
C PHE A 623 4.54 35.15 24.28
N ASN A 624 5.51 35.95 24.77
CA ASN A 624 6.78 35.41 25.25
C ASN A 624 6.68 34.67 26.60
N GLN A 625 5.61 34.84 27.36
CA GLN A 625 5.38 34.11 28.62
C GLN A 625 5.06 32.62 28.43
N ILE A 626 4.73 32.19 27.21
CA ILE A 626 4.43 30.78 26.95
C ILE A 626 5.70 29.91 26.95
N PHE A 627 6.86 30.52 26.70
CA PHE A 627 8.14 29.83 26.54
C PHE A 627 8.90 29.72 27.86
N ASP A 628 9.65 28.63 28.03
CA ASP A 628 10.60 28.45 29.14
C ASP A 628 11.74 29.50 29.11
N ASP A 629 12.48 29.61 30.21
CA ASP A 629 13.55 30.59 30.39
C ASP A 629 14.74 30.40 29.44
N ASN A 630 14.99 29.15 29.01
CA ASN A 630 16.08 28.80 28.08
C ASN A 630 15.79 29.12 26.60
N PHE A 631 14.59 29.57 26.26
CA PHE A 631 14.22 29.87 24.87
C PHE A 631 14.44 31.36 24.54
N PRO A 632 14.99 31.70 23.34
CA PRO A 632 15.24 33.09 22.95
C PRO A 632 13.97 33.95 22.95
N TRP A 633 14.12 35.22 23.33
CA TRP A 633 13.03 36.19 23.25
C TRP A 633 12.66 36.45 21.79
N ILE A 634 11.36 36.44 21.46
CA ILE A 634 10.87 36.71 20.10
C ILE A 634 10.33 38.13 20.05
N ASN A 635 11.03 39.01 19.33
CA ASN A 635 10.57 40.38 19.06
C ASN A 635 10.39 40.67 17.56
N SER A 636 10.99 39.89 16.66
CA SER A 636 10.90 40.04 15.21
C SER A 636 10.63 38.70 14.53
N ASN A 637 10.38 38.73 13.22
CA ASN A 637 10.11 37.53 12.43
C ASN A 637 11.37 36.69 12.15
N ASN A 638 12.56 37.17 12.52
CA ASN A 638 13.80 36.41 12.37
C ASN A 638 13.99 35.42 13.52
N ILE A 639 13.27 34.29 13.44
CA ILE A 639 13.21 33.32 14.52
C ILE A 639 14.53 32.60 14.73
N TRP A 640 15.32 32.29 13.68
CA TRP A 640 16.59 31.54 13.83
C TRP A 640 17.66 32.36 14.56
N ASN A 641 17.83 33.63 14.17
CA ASN A 641 18.77 34.55 14.81
C ASN A 641 18.11 35.44 15.87
N ALA A 642 17.03 34.96 16.51
CA ALA A 642 16.29 35.73 17.51
C ALA A 642 17.18 36.35 18.61
N LYS A 643 18.24 35.65 19.05
CA LYS A 643 19.20 36.18 20.04
C LYS A 643 19.94 37.44 19.56
N GLU A 644 20.28 37.51 18.29
CA GLU A 644 20.95 38.69 17.70
C GLU A 644 19.94 39.76 17.37
N ALA A 645 18.81 39.38 16.77
CA ALA A 645 17.75 40.31 16.37
C ALA A 645 17.17 41.10 17.56
N VAL A 646 17.09 40.50 18.75
CA VAL A 646 16.60 41.19 19.95
C VAL A 646 17.53 42.32 20.38
N LYS A 647 18.84 42.22 20.13
CA LYS A 647 19.81 43.27 20.50
C LYS A 647 19.54 44.59 19.78
N GLU A 648 18.93 44.55 18.59
CA GLU A 648 18.57 45.74 17.82
C GLU A 648 17.45 46.57 18.49
N PHE A 649 16.68 45.97 19.40
CA PHE A 649 15.55 46.61 20.09
C PHE A 649 15.86 47.01 21.55
N ILE A 650 17.13 46.90 21.95
CA ILE A 650 17.60 47.28 23.28
C ILE A 650 18.14 48.71 23.20
N TYR A 651 17.57 49.60 24.01
CA TYR A 651 17.94 51.02 24.06
C TYR A 651 18.26 51.45 25.49
N ASP A 652 19.17 52.41 25.65
CA ASP A 652 19.51 52.97 26.95
C ASP A 652 18.42 53.94 27.45
N PHE A 653 18.16 53.99 28.76
CA PHE A 653 17.17 54.90 29.36
C PHE A 653 17.44 56.40 29.09
N SER A 654 18.67 56.76 28.70
CA SER A 654 19.01 58.15 28.32
C SER A 654 18.40 58.58 26.99
N GLN A 655 17.90 57.65 26.17
CA GLN A 655 17.27 57.94 24.90
C GLN A 655 15.78 58.19 25.08
N ASP A 656 15.26 59.21 24.40
CA ASP A 656 13.85 59.57 24.41
C ASP A 656 13.03 58.55 23.60
N ILE A 657 12.14 57.82 24.28
CA ILE A 657 11.41 56.69 23.70
C ILE A 657 10.51 57.11 22.54
N ASP A 658 9.96 58.31 22.55
CA ASP A 658 9.09 58.79 21.47
C ASP A 658 9.89 59.01 20.18
N LYS A 659 11.11 59.54 20.30
CA LYS A 659 12.05 59.70 19.16
C LYS A 659 12.56 58.36 18.64
N VAL A 660 12.71 57.37 19.53
CA VAL A 660 13.06 56.00 19.13
C VAL A 660 11.90 55.37 18.35
N ILE A 661 10.67 55.49 18.84
CA ILE A 661 9.47 54.91 18.19
C ILE A 661 9.20 55.51 16.81
N GLU A 662 9.45 56.81 16.61
CA GLU A 662 9.33 57.45 15.28
C GLU A 662 10.24 56.79 14.24
N ASN A 663 11.49 56.50 14.63
CA ASN A 663 12.51 55.92 13.75
C ASN A 663 12.40 54.40 13.57
N VAL A 664 11.73 53.70 14.48
CA VAL A 664 11.56 52.23 14.41
C VAL A 664 10.50 51.85 13.37
N GLN A 665 10.83 50.86 12.53
CA GLN A 665 9.90 50.25 11.59
C GLN A 665 9.01 49.23 12.29
N VAL A 666 7.71 49.30 12.00
CA VAL A 666 6.71 48.34 12.48
C VAL A 666 7.08 46.95 11.99
N GLN A 667 7.17 46.00 12.92
CA GLN A 667 7.45 44.62 12.61
C GLN A 667 6.22 43.95 12.04
N GLN A 668 6.43 42.99 11.15
CA GLN A 668 5.34 42.14 10.69
C GLN A 668 4.84 41.25 11.85
N PRO A 669 3.53 40.97 11.92
CA PRO A 669 2.98 40.04 12.89
C PRO A 669 3.47 38.61 12.65
N ILE A 670 3.38 37.77 13.68
CA ILE A 670 3.74 36.36 13.59
C ILE A 670 2.64 35.60 12.84
N LYS A 671 2.97 35.03 11.69
CA LYS A 671 2.03 34.27 10.84
C LYS A 671 2.22 32.77 11.05
N LYS A 672 1.45 31.97 10.30
CA LYS A 672 1.50 30.51 10.36
C LYS A 672 2.91 29.92 10.15
N LYS A 673 3.69 30.48 9.22
CA LYS A 673 5.03 29.95 8.89
C LYS A 673 5.99 30.14 10.05
N GLU A 674 5.96 31.32 10.66
CA GLU A 674 6.75 31.71 11.81
C GLU A 674 6.38 30.83 13.02
N LEU A 675 5.09 30.61 13.30
CA LEU A 675 4.66 29.68 14.36
C LEU A 675 5.20 28.26 14.15
N SER A 676 5.18 27.75 12.92
CA SER A 676 5.75 26.42 12.61
C SER A 676 7.24 26.34 12.95
N LEU A 677 8.01 27.37 12.58
CA LEU A 677 9.44 27.44 12.85
C LEU A 677 9.75 27.55 14.35
N ILE A 678 8.91 28.28 15.11
CA ILE A 678 9.04 28.37 16.58
C ILE A 678 8.84 26.99 17.21
N ILE A 679 7.82 26.24 16.77
CA ILE A 679 7.54 24.89 17.28
C ILE A 679 8.70 23.93 16.97
N GLU A 680 9.22 23.97 15.74
CA GLU A 680 10.37 23.15 15.34
C GLU A 680 11.61 23.45 16.18
N ARG A 681 11.95 24.73 16.38
CA ARG A 681 13.09 25.14 17.21
C ARG A 681 12.91 24.76 18.68
N TYR A 682 11.69 24.90 19.21
CA TYR A 682 11.39 24.54 20.59
C TYR A 682 11.50 23.02 20.79
N PHE A 683 11.06 22.23 19.82
CA PHE A 683 11.19 20.77 19.82
C PHE A 683 12.66 20.32 19.80
N GLU A 684 13.51 20.91 18.96
CA GLU A 684 14.94 20.58 18.88
C GLU A 684 15.69 20.84 20.20
N THR A 685 15.24 21.83 20.98
CA THR A 685 15.92 22.26 22.21
C THR A 685 15.36 21.59 23.47
N HIS A 686 14.05 21.35 23.55
CA HIS A 686 13.37 20.91 24.77
C HIS A 686 12.67 19.55 24.64
N GLY A 687 12.61 18.97 23.43
CA GLY A 687 11.98 17.68 23.15
C GLY A 687 10.44 17.73 23.11
N ALA A 688 9.82 16.56 22.93
CA ALA A 688 8.37 16.46 22.67
C ALA A 688 7.49 16.95 23.83
N ARG A 689 7.75 16.52 25.06
CA ARG A 689 6.85 16.78 26.22
C ARG A 689 6.67 18.27 26.50
N LYS A 690 7.77 18.99 26.69
CA LYS A 690 7.76 20.45 26.92
C LYS A 690 7.12 21.19 25.75
N THR A 691 7.33 20.71 24.52
CA THR A 691 6.70 21.30 23.33
C THR A 691 5.18 21.15 23.38
N ALA A 692 4.65 19.99 23.81
CA ALA A 692 3.22 19.79 23.96
C ALA A 692 2.60 20.73 25.03
N GLU A 693 3.29 20.95 26.15
CA GLU A 693 2.87 21.91 27.18
C GLU A 693 2.84 23.35 26.65
N MET A 694 3.88 23.76 25.92
CA MET A 694 3.94 25.06 25.26
C MET A 694 2.83 25.23 24.23
N LEU A 695 2.52 24.19 23.45
CA LEU A 695 1.43 24.18 22.48
C LEU A 695 0.05 24.34 23.13
N ASP A 696 -0.18 23.72 24.30
CA ASP A 696 -1.40 23.93 25.08
C ASP A 696 -1.53 25.39 25.54
N LYS A 697 -0.45 26.00 26.06
CA LYS A 697 -0.44 27.43 26.42
C LYS A 697 -0.69 28.33 25.20
N MET A 698 -0.05 28.03 24.06
CA MET A 698 -0.22 28.78 22.82
C MET A 698 -1.66 28.69 22.26
N LYS A 699 -2.29 27.52 22.38
CA LYS A 699 -3.70 27.30 22.03
C LYS A 699 -4.61 28.14 22.91
N ASP A 700 -4.45 28.08 24.24
CA ASP A 700 -5.29 28.81 25.19
C ASP A 700 -5.17 30.34 24.95
N LEU A 701 -3.94 30.81 24.72
CA LEU A 701 -3.65 32.19 24.36
C LEU A 701 -4.35 32.58 23.04
N GLY A 702 -4.17 31.78 21.99
CA GLY A 702 -4.77 32.03 20.69
C GLY A 702 -6.29 32.11 20.74
N PHE A 703 -6.98 31.17 21.41
CA PHE A 703 -8.44 31.24 21.53
C PHE A 703 -8.93 32.44 22.33
N SER A 704 -8.25 32.78 23.44
CA SER A 704 -8.65 33.92 24.27
C SER A 704 -8.53 35.25 23.52
N PHE A 705 -7.42 35.46 22.81
CA PHE A 705 -7.20 36.70 22.06
C PHE A 705 -7.93 36.74 20.72
N SER A 706 -8.21 35.59 20.10
CA SER A 706 -9.11 35.52 18.94
C SER A 706 -10.56 35.85 19.33
N THR A 707 -10.97 35.55 20.57
CA THR A 707 -12.30 35.93 21.05
C THR A 707 -12.35 37.43 21.34
N LYS A 708 -11.27 37.99 21.93
CA LYS A 708 -11.15 39.42 22.19
C LYS A 708 -11.02 40.27 20.92
N SER A 709 -10.42 39.74 19.85
CA SER A 709 -10.26 40.47 18.59
C SER A 709 -11.60 40.80 17.92
N GLY A 710 -12.66 40.05 18.24
CA GLY A 710 -14.00 40.29 17.69
C GLY A 710 -14.06 40.18 16.17
N THR A 711 -13.13 39.42 15.56
CA THR A 711 -13.02 39.29 14.11
C THR A 711 -14.32 38.72 13.55
N THR A 712 -14.95 39.46 12.64
CA THR A 712 -16.23 39.11 12.02
C THR A 712 -16.10 39.16 10.50
N ILE A 713 -17.11 38.68 9.78
CA ILE A 713 -17.20 38.85 8.34
C ILE A 713 -18.59 39.34 7.97
N SER A 714 -18.65 40.41 7.20
CA SER A 714 -19.85 41.02 6.68
C SER A 714 -19.74 41.25 5.17
N ALA A 715 -20.86 41.49 4.51
CA ALA A 715 -20.85 41.92 3.12
C ALA A 715 -20.18 43.31 2.95
N GLY A 716 -20.03 44.10 4.02
CA GLY A 716 -19.33 45.39 3.98
C GLY A 716 -17.81 45.22 3.85
N ASP A 717 -17.24 44.18 4.46
CA ASP A 717 -15.80 43.91 4.45
C ASP A 717 -15.29 43.48 3.07
N VAL A 718 -16.17 42.93 2.25
CA VAL A 718 -15.89 42.56 0.86
C VAL A 718 -15.99 43.81 -0.02
N VAL A 719 -14.90 44.60 -0.08
CA VAL A 719 -14.87 45.85 -0.86
C VAL A 719 -15.09 45.56 -2.35
N ALA A 720 -16.05 46.25 -2.98
CA ALA A 720 -16.32 46.10 -4.40
C ALA A 720 -15.17 46.70 -5.24
N PHE A 721 -14.77 46.01 -6.31
CA PHE A 721 -13.72 46.45 -7.20
C PHE A 721 -14.32 46.88 -8.55
N THR A 722 -14.41 48.19 -8.78
CA THR A 722 -15.07 48.76 -9.97
C THR A 722 -14.16 48.88 -11.19
N HIS A 723 -12.84 49.00 -11.00
CA HIS A 723 -11.86 49.18 -12.08
C HIS A 723 -11.81 48.00 -13.08
N LYS A 724 -12.25 46.80 -12.66
CA LYS A 724 -12.30 45.61 -13.53
C LYS A 724 -13.16 45.76 -14.79
N TYR A 725 -14.18 46.62 -14.78
CA TYR A 725 -15.06 46.78 -15.94
C TYR A 725 -14.33 47.44 -17.12
N ASP A 726 -13.31 48.26 -16.85
CA ASP A 726 -12.54 48.91 -17.89
C ASP A 726 -11.57 47.91 -18.55
N GLU A 727 -10.93 47.04 -17.76
CA GLU A 727 -10.15 45.91 -18.28
C GLU A 727 -11.01 44.95 -19.12
N PHE A 728 -12.28 44.69 -18.72
CA PHE A 728 -13.18 43.85 -19.51
C PHE A 728 -13.51 44.45 -20.87
N LYS A 729 -13.71 45.77 -20.95
CA LYS A 729 -13.99 46.46 -22.23
C LYS A 729 -12.79 46.36 -23.17
N GLU A 730 -11.58 46.58 -22.66
CA GLU A 730 -10.35 46.44 -23.47
C GLU A 730 -10.18 45.00 -23.98
N ALA A 731 -10.45 44.01 -23.11
CA ALA A 731 -10.38 42.61 -23.47
C ALA A 731 -11.42 42.20 -24.52
N ASP A 732 -12.66 42.67 -24.37
CA ASP A 732 -13.74 42.41 -25.34
C ASP A 732 -13.40 42.97 -26.73
N GLN A 733 -12.82 44.18 -26.81
CA GLN A 733 -12.35 44.76 -28.07
C GLN A 733 -11.25 43.91 -28.72
N LYS A 734 -10.29 43.39 -27.95
CA LYS A 734 -9.24 42.49 -28.44
C LYS A 734 -9.83 41.18 -28.96
N VAL A 735 -10.81 40.61 -28.25
CA VAL A 735 -11.49 39.37 -28.65
C VAL A 735 -12.30 39.57 -29.94
N GLU A 736 -12.94 40.73 -30.12
CA GLU A 736 -13.63 41.10 -31.35
C GLU A 736 -12.64 41.18 -32.54
N GLN A 737 -11.51 41.87 -32.36
CA GLN A 737 -10.45 41.92 -33.38
C GLN A 737 -9.91 40.52 -33.76
N ILE A 738 -9.68 39.64 -32.78
CA ILE A 738 -9.26 38.25 -33.03
C ILE A 738 -10.34 37.48 -33.81
N THR A 739 -11.61 37.73 -33.50
CA THR A 739 -12.74 37.11 -34.19
C THR A 739 -12.87 37.62 -35.62
N ASP A 740 -12.60 38.90 -35.87
CA ASP A 740 -12.56 39.48 -37.21
C ASP A 740 -11.43 38.88 -38.05
N PHE A 741 -10.22 38.75 -37.50
CA PHE A 741 -9.11 38.08 -38.19
C PHE A 741 -9.44 36.61 -38.53
N TYR A 742 -10.16 35.92 -37.66
CA TYR A 742 -10.66 34.58 -37.95
C TYR A 742 -11.71 34.59 -39.08
N ASN A 743 -12.66 35.52 -39.06
CA ASN A 743 -13.69 35.67 -40.11
C ASN A 743 -13.08 36.04 -41.48
N MET A 744 -11.97 36.79 -41.49
CA MET A 744 -11.17 37.09 -42.68
C MET A 744 -10.32 35.90 -43.17
N GLY A 745 -10.32 34.79 -42.45
CA GLY A 745 -9.54 33.58 -42.77
C GLY A 745 -8.05 33.69 -42.44
N MET A 746 -7.61 34.70 -41.68
CA MET A 746 -6.20 34.89 -41.29
C MET A 746 -5.77 34.00 -40.12
N LEU A 747 -6.74 33.48 -39.34
CA LEU A 747 -6.47 32.60 -38.20
C LEU A 747 -7.21 31.27 -38.37
N THR A 748 -6.58 30.20 -37.92
CA THR A 748 -7.27 28.93 -37.71
C THR A 748 -8.13 28.95 -36.44
N ASN A 749 -9.11 28.05 -36.33
CA ASN A 749 -9.98 27.99 -35.14
C ASN A 749 -9.19 27.68 -33.86
N SER A 750 -8.16 26.83 -33.97
CA SER A 750 -7.26 26.50 -32.86
C SER A 750 -6.45 27.71 -32.38
N GLU A 751 -5.97 28.54 -33.30
CA GLU A 751 -5.24 29.78 -32.98
C GLU A 751 -6.15 30.84 -32.38
N LYS A 752 -7.36 31.03 -32.95
CA LYS A 752 -8.39 31.90 -32.38
C LYS A 752 -8.64 31.55 -30.92
N LYS A 753 -8.96 30.28 -30.65
CA LYS A 753 -9.25 29.79 -29.31
C LYS A 753 -8.09 30.02 -28.35
N ARG A 754 -6.85 29.75 -28.75
CA ARG A 754 -5.65 29.99 -27.93
C ARG A 754 -5.49 31.47 -27.58
N ARG A 755 -5.54 32.35 -28.58
CA ARG A 755 -5.40 33.80 -28.37
C ARG A 755 -6.48 34.36 -27.46
N ILE A 756 -7.73 33.92 -27.59
CA ILE A 756 -8.82 34.32 -26.69
C ILE A 756 -8.54 33.90 -25.25
N ILE A 757 -8.06 32.66 -25.05
CA ILE A 757 -7.70 32.15 -23.72
C ILE A 757 -6.57 32.97 -23.10
N ASP A 758 -5.55 33.31 -23.89
CA ASP A 758 -4.41 34.09 -23.43
C ASP A 758 -4.86 35.49 -22.96
N VAL A 759 -5.67 36.18 -23.76
CA VAL A 759 -6.24 37.50 -23.41
C VAL A 759 -6.99 37.47 -22.08
N TRP A 760 -7.89 36.50 -21.89
CA TRP A 760 -8.67 36.42 -20.65
C TRP A 760 -7.84 35.96 -19.44
N SER A 761 -6.77 35.20 -19.66
CA SER A 761 -5.85 34.81 -18.59
C SER A 761 -5.03 36.01 -18.10
N GLU A 762 -4.52 36.83 -19.02
CA GLU A 762 -3.81 38.07 -18.70
C GLU A 762 -4.70 39.04 -17.90
N VAL A 763 -5.96 39.22 -18.32
CA VAL A 763 -6.92 40.09 -17.61
C VAL A 763 -7.15 39.60 -16.17
N LYS A 764 -7.32 38.30 -15.98
CA LYS A 764 -7.51 37.72 -14.66
C LYS A 764 -6.29 37.94 -13.77
N ASP A 765 -5.08 37.75 -14.30
CA ASP A 765 -3.84 37.92 -13.55
C ASP A 765 -3.60 39.40 -13.18
N LYS A 766 -3.91 40.34 -14.10
CA LYS A 766 -3.91 41.78 -13.79
C LYS A 766 -4.86 42.11 -12.64
N ILE A 767 -6.12 41.68 -12.73
CA ILE A 767 -7.14 41.90 -11.68
C ILE A 767 -6.68 41.29 -10.36
N GLN A 768 -6.09 40.09 -10.38
CA GLN A 768 -5.58 39.43 -9.18
C GLN A 768 -4.48 40.25 -8.51
N ASN A 769 -3.53 40.79 -9.30
CA ASN A 769 -2.45 41.62 -8.78
C ASN A 769 -2.95 42.95 -8.22
N GLU A 770 -3.90 43.61 -8.90
CA GLU A 770 -4.53 44.84 -8.41
C GLU A 770 -5.28 44.59 -7.10
N LEU A 771 -6.10 43.54 -7.03
CA LEU A 771 -6.82 43.16 -5.81
C LEU A 771 -5.88 42.84 -4.65
N ALA A 772 -4.72 42.24 -4.92
CA ALA A 772 -3.70 42.00 -3.88
C ALA A 772 -3.18 43.32 -3.29
N THR A 773 -3.06 44.38 -4.09
CA THR A 773 -2.68 45.72 -3.58
C THR A 773 -3.82 46.38 -2.81
N VAL A 774 -5.07 46.25 -3.27
CA VAL A 774 -6.25 46.79 -2.58
C VAL A 774 -6.41 46.15 -1.20
N LEU A 775 -6.23 44.83 -1.10
CA LEU A 775 -6.22 44.11 0.17
C LEU A 775 -5.18 44.68 1.15
N ARG A 776 -3.97 45.01 0.67
CA ARG A 776 -2.89 45.55 1.51
C ARG A 776 -3.12 46.99 1.97
N LYS A 777 -4.04 47.74 1.37
CA LYS A 777 -4.35 49.12 1.78
C LYS A 777 -5.07 49.17 3.12
N ASP A 778 -5.93 48.20 3.41
CA ASP A 778 -6.68 48.12 4.66
C ASP A 778 -6.24 46.91 5.49
N VAL A 779 -5.21 47.14 6.30
CA VAL A 779 -4.59 46.13 7.17
C VAL A 779 -5.56 45.66 8.28
N LYS A 780 -6.60 46.45 8.59
CA LYS A 780 -7.58 46.13 9.65
C LYS A 780 -8.79 45.33 9.14
N ASN A 781 -8.95 45.20 7.83
CA ASN A 781 -10.04 44.43 7.25
C ASN A 781 -9.95 42.95 7.70
N PRO A 782 -11.02 42.36 8.28
CA PRO A 782 -11.02 40.97 8.72
C PRO A 782 -10.63 39.96 7.62
N ILE A 783 -11.02 40.22 6.37
CA ILE A 783 -10.67 39.34 5.24
C ILE A 783 -9.16 39.41 4.95
N PHE A 784 -8.58 40.61 5.02
CA PHE A 784 -7.14 40.77 4.90
C PHE A 784 -6.41 40.02 6.02
N VAL A 785 -6.84 40.20 7.27
CA VAL A 785 -6.26 39.51 8.43
C VAL A 785 -6.30 37.99 8.27
N MET A 786 -7.43 37.42 7.82
CA MET A 786 -7.56 35.97 7.58
C MET A 786 -6.61 35.45 6.48
N VAL A 787 -6.44 36.22 5.40
CA VAL A 787 -5.59 35.85 4.26
C VAL A 787 -4.10 36.05 4.59
N ASP A 788 -3.72 37.16 5.20
CA ASP A 788 -2.32 37.49 5.53
C ASP A 788 -1.77 36.64 6.67
N SER A 789 -2.57 36.35 7.70
CA SER A 789 -2.19 35.44 8.79
C SER A 789 -1.96 34.01 8.32
N GLY A 790 -2.55 33.63 7.17
CA GLY A 790 -2.57 32.26 6.67
C GLY A 790 -3.53 31.35 7.43
N ALA A 791 -4.47 31.92 8.20
CA ALA A 791 -5.50 31.16 8.91
C ALA A 791 -6.49 30.52 7.92
N ARG A 792 -7.02 31.30 6.96
CA ARG A 792 -7.91 30.79 5.91
C ARG A 792 -8.00 31.75 4.71
N GLY A 793 -7.97 31.19 3.50
CA GLY A 793 -8.12 31.94 2.25
C GLY A 793 -6.78 32.23 1.57
N ASN A 794 -6.85 32.58 0.29
CA ASN A 794 -5.72 33.01 -0.51
C ASN A 794 -6.20 34.14 -1.46
N VAL A 795 -5.25 34.81 -2.11
CA VAL A 795 -5.57 35.91 -3.04
C VAL A 795 -6.45 35.43 -4.19
N SER A 796 -6.24 34.22 -4.72
CA SER A 796 -7.05 33.66 -5.81
C SER A 796 -8.53 33.47 -5.44
N ASN A 797 -8.81 33.01 -4.22
CA ASN A 797 -10.17 32.89 -3.69
C ASN A 797 -10.81 34.26 -3.53
N PHE A 798 -10.04 35.27 -3.11
CA PHE A 798 -10.50 36.64 -3.02
C PHE A 798 -10.80 37.24 -4.41
N THR A 799 -9.97 36.94 -5.42
CA THR A 799 -10.23 37.30 -6.82
C THR A 799 -11.55 36.73 -7.32
N GLN A 800 -11.91 35.49 -6.96
CA GLN A 800 -13.21 34.92 -7.32
C GLN A 800 -14.38 35.57 -6.57
N LEU A 801 -14.14 36.04 -5.34
CA LEU A 801 -15.16 36.68 -4.51
C LEU A 801 -15.56 38.07 -5.03
N VAL A 802 -14.58 38.88 -5.48
CA VAL A 802 -14.76 40.30 -5.82
C VAL A 802 -14.43 40.64 -7.27
N GLY A 803 -13.40 40.02 -7.83
CA GLY A 803 -12.88 40.31 -9.17
C GLY A 803 -13.70 39.63 -10.25
N MET A 804 -13.31 38.41 -10.60
CA MET A 804 -13.97 37.58 -11.60
C MET A 804 -13.69 36.10 -11.33
N ARG A 805 -14.53 35.21 -11.85
CA ARG A 805 -14.27 33.77 -11.74
C ARG A 805 -13.32 33.25 -12.82
N GLY A 806 -13.36 33.86 -14.02
CA GLY A 806 -12.44 33.55 -15.12
C GLY A 806 -12.93 32.43 -16.04
N LEU A 807 -11.99 31.84 -16.79
CA LEU A 807 -12.24 30.77 -17.75
C LEU A 807 -12.53 29.43 -17.06
N MET A 808 -13.40 28.63 -17.66
CA MET A 808 -13.85 27.33 -17.13
C MET A 808 -13.54 26.18 -18.09
N ASN A 809 -13.18 25.03 -17.53
CA ASN A 809 -12.97 23.79 -18.27
C ASN A 809 -14.29 23.06 -18.50
N ASP A 810 -14.42 22.47 -19.68
CA ASP A 810 -15.46 21.51 -19.99
C ASP A 810 -15.15 20.14 -19.35
N THR A 811 -16.12 19.24 -19.40
CA THR A 811 -16.00 17.85 -18.92
C THR A 811 -14.81 17.11 -19.56
N LYS A 812 -14.46 17.43 -20.81
CA LYS A 812 -13.30 16.85 -21.50
C LYS A 812 -11.95 17.42 -21.04
N GLY A 813 -11.94 18.57 -20.37
CA GLY A 813 -10.71 19.29 -20.00
C GLY A 813 -10.39 20.48 -20.90
N ASP A 814 -11.12 20.65 -22.01
CA ASP A 814 -10.96 21.81 -22.88
C ASP A 814 -11.47 23.09 -22.21
N ILE A 815 -10.71 24.16 -22.31
CA ILE A 815 -11.09 25.48 -21.81
C ILE A 815 -12.22 26.04 -22.71
N LYS A 816 -13.28 26.55 -22.09
CA LYS A 816 -14.36 27.27 -22.79
C LYS A 816 -13.92 28.71 -23.09
N GLU A 817 -14.19 29.15 -24.31
CA GLU A 817 -13.83 30.50 -24.81
C GLU A 817 -14.55 31.63 -24.08
N ILE A 818 -15.75 31.36 -23.55
CA ILE A 818 -16.57 32.35 -22.84
C ILE A 818 -16.18 32.35 -21.35
N PRO A 819 -15.58 33.42 -20.83
CA PRO A 819 -15.24 33.54 -19.41
C PRO A 819 -16.47 33.88 -18.57
N ILE A 820 -16.36 33.65 -17.27
CA ILE A 820 -17.30 34.18 -16.27
C ILE A 820 -16.74 35.50 -15.74
N LYS A 821 -17.37 36.61 -16.14
CA LYS A 821 -16.94 37.98 -15.78
C LYS A 821 -17.43 38.36 -14.39
N SER A 822 -18.60 37.86 -14.00
CA SER A 822 -19.22 38.15 -12.71
C SER A 822 -18.47 37.49 -11.54
N SER A 823 -18.46 38.16 -10.40
CA SER A 823 -17.92 37.65 -9.13
C SER A 823 -19.02 37.08 -8.22
N PHE A 824 -18.64 36.36 -7.15
CA PHE A 824 -19.64 35.88 -6.18
C PHE A 824 -20.35 37.00 -5.42
N ARG A 825 -19.70 38.14 -5.22
CA ARG A 825 -20.32 39.33 -4.61
C ARG A 825 -21.45 39.90 -5.46
N GLU A 826 -21.26 39.95 -6.77
CA GLU A 826 -22.23 40.51 -7.72
C GLU A 826 -23.37 39.52 -8.02
N GLY A 827 -23.07 38.23 -7.93
CA GLY A 827 -23.96 37.15 -8.34
C GLY A 827 -23.67 36.71 -9.77
N LEU A 828 -23.89 35.42 -10.02
CA LEU A 828 -23.67 34.80 -11.33
C LEU A 828 -25.00 34.77 -12.10
N THR A 829 -24.94 35.03 -13.41
CA THR A 829 -26.09 34.77 -14.28
C THR A 829 -26.36 33.27 -14.41
N VAL A 830 -27.57 32.89 -14.85
CA VAL A 830 -27.95 31.46 -14.99
C VAL A 830 -27.01 30.71 -15.94
N SER A 831 -26.59 31.35 -17.04
CA SER A 831 -25.65 30.77 -18.01
C SER A 831 -24.25 30.59 -17.42
N GLU A 832 -23.71 31.61 -16.74
CA GLU A 832 -22.41 31.53 -16.05
C GLU A 832 -22.42 30.47 -14.96
N TYR A 833 -23.49 30.40 -14.17
CA TYR A 833 -23.66 29.39 -13.14
C TYR A 833 -23.67 27.99 -13.75
N PHE A 834 -24.46 27.77 -14.81
CA PHE A 834 -24.51 26.49 -15.53
C PHE A 834 -23.15 26.07 -16.09
N VAL A 835 -22.40 26.98 -16.71
CA VAL A 835 -21.04 26.72 -17.20
C VAL A 835 -20.14 26.26 -16.06
N SER A 836 -20.22 26.93 -14.90
CA SER A 836 -19.40 26.60 -13.74
C SER A 836 -19.68 25.22 -13.11
N THR A 837 -20.88 24.66 -13.33
CA THR A 837 -21.24 23.34 -12.79
C THR A 837 -20.45 22.19 -13.42
N HIS A 838 -19.95 22.34 -14.65
CA HIS A 838 -19.24 21.27 -15.37
C HIS A 838 -17.93 20.92 -14.67
N GLY A 839 -17.11 21.94 -14.38
CA GLY A 839 -15.85 21.80 -13.65
C GLY A 839 -16.06 21.28 -12.23
N ALA A 840 -17.04 21.83 -11.50
CA ALA A 840 -17.36 21.41 -10.14
C ALA A 840 -17.79 19.93 -10.06
N ARG A 841 -18.69 19.49 -10.95
CA ARG A 841 -19.16 18.10 -10.99
C ARG A 841 -18.06 17.12 -11.36
N LYS A 842 -17.21 17.48 -12.34
CA LYS A 842 -16.04 16.68 -12.70
C LYS A 842 -15.09 16.55 -11.51
N GLY A 843 -14.80 17.65 -10.81
CA GLY A 843 -13.99 17.64 -9.59
C GLY A 843 -14.53 16.70 -8.52
N MET A 844 -15.83 16.76 -8.22
CA MET A 844 -16.49 15.85 -7.25
C MET A 844 -16.43 14.38 -7.68
N ALA A 845 -16.69 14.08 -8.96
CA ALA A 845 -16.62 12.72 -9.48
C ALA A 845 -15.19 12.15 -9.45
N ASP A 846 -14.20 12.97 -9.82
CA ASP A 846 -12.79 12.61 -9.77
C ASP A 846 -12.33 12.29 -8.35
N ILE A 847 -12.75 13.06 -7.35
CA ILE A 847 -12.40 12.81 -5.93
C ILE A 847 -12.96 11.45 -5.50
N ALA A 848 -14.23 11.18 -5.80
CA ALA A 848 -14.88 9.93 -5.43
C ALA A 848 -14.19 8.70 -6.08
N LEU A 849 -13.77 8.81 -7.34
CA LEU A 849 -13.10 7.73 -8.07
C LEU A 849 -11.63 7.58 -7.67
N LYS A 850 -10.86 8.68 -7.62
CA LYS A 850 -9.42 8.68 -7.41
C LYS A 850 -9.01 8.35 -5.97
N THR A 851 -9.89 8.57 -4.99
CA THR A 851 -9.63 8.20 -3.58
C THR A 851 -9.41 6.69 -3.42
N ALA A 852 -10.20 5.85 -4.11
CA ALA A 852 -10.02 4.41 -4.09
C ALA A 852 -8.66 3.97 -4.68
N ASP A 853 -8.20 4.75 -5.67
CA ASP A 853 -7.00 4.51 -6.44
C ASP A 853 -5.70 4.83 -5.68
N SER A 854 -5.73 5.88 -4.84
CA SER A 854 -4.63 6.20 -3.91
C SER A 854 -4.53 5.18 -2.78
N GLY A 855 -5.65 4.80 -2.16
CA GLY A 855 -5.66 3.75 -1.12
C GLY A 855 -5.12 2.41 -1.64
N TYR A 856 -5.41 2.10 -2.91
CA TYR A 856 -4.87 0.91 -3.57
C TYR A 856 -3.37 1.01 -3.86
N LEU A 857 -2.84 2.17 -4.23
CA LEU A 857 -1.39 2.39 -4.38
C LEU A 857 -0.66 2.21 -3.04
N THR A 858 -1.15 2.88 -1.99
CA THR A 858 -0.59 2.78 -0.62
C THR A 858 -0.51 1.34 -0.17
N ARG A 859 -1.60 0.58 -0.38
CA ARG A 859 -1.61 -0.86 -0.10
C ARG A 859 -0.50 -1.62 -0.84
N ARG A 860 -0.32 -1.38 -2.14
CA ARG A 860 0.74 -2.06 -2.91
C ARG A 860 2.13 -1.70 -2.41
N LEU A 861 2.35 -0.44 -2.04
CA LEU A 861 3.62 0.01 -1.46
C LEU A 861 3.92 -0.71 -0.15
N VAL A 862 2.92 -0.86 0.74
CA VAL A 862 3.07 -1.62 1.98
C VAL A 862 3.36 -3.09 1.67
N ASP A 863 2.63 -3.71 0.75
CA ASP A 863 2.83 -5.12 0.37
C ASP A 863 4.25 -5.38 -0.20
N VAL A 864 4.89 -4.38 -0.83
CA VAL A 864 6.28 -4.46 -1.34
C VAL A 864 7.34 -4.27 -0.25
N SER A 865 7.10 -3.37 0.70
CA SER A 865 8.12 -2.86 1.62
C SER A 865 8.00 -3.34 3.06
N GLN A 866 6.91 -4.01 3.43
CA GLN A 866 6.64 -4.48 4.80
C GLN A 866 7.74 -5.38 5.40
N GLU A 867 8.58 -6.03 4.58
CA GLU A 867 9.70 -6.87 5.06
C GLU A 867 10.92 -6.03 5.49
N ILE A 868 10.93 -4.72 5.22
CA ILE A 868 12.04 -3.83 5.58
C ILE A 868 11.85 -3.27 6.99
N VAL A 869 12.66 -3.79 7.91
CA VAL A 869 12.79 -3.37 9.31
C VAL A 869 14.25 -3.01 9.58
N VAL A 870 14.52 -2.18 10.59
CA VAL A 870 15.88 -1.94 11.07
C VAL A 870 16.36 -3.14 11.90
N VAL A 871 17.43 -3.82 11.50
CA VAL A 871 17.84 -5.11 12.12
C VAL A 871 19.07 -4.99 13.02
N ASN A 872 20.04 -4.17 12.63
CA ASN A 872 21.32 -3.99 13.32
C ASN A 872 21.78 -2.52 13.22
N GLU A 873 22.81 -2.17 14.00
CA GLU A 873 23.35 -0.81 14.04
C GLU A 873 24.13 -0.46 12.77
N ASP A 874 25.09 -1.31 12.40
CA ASP A 874 25.96 -1.10 11.25
C ASP A 874 26.07 -2.37 10.39
N CYS A 875 26.11 -2.20 9.07
CA CYS A 875 26.32 -3.26 8.09
C CYS A 875 27.64 -3.13 7.32
N GLU A 876 28.44 -2.09 7.59
CA GLU A 876 29.72 -1.80 6.92
C GLU A 876 29.63 -1.93 5.38
N PRO A 877 28.87 -1.04 4.71
CA PRO A 877 28.57 -1.17 3.31
C PRO A 877 29.85 -1.11 2.46
N THR A 878 29.90 -1.94 1.43
CA THR A 878 31.03 -1.98 0.48
C THR A 878 31.11 -0.75 -0.43
N LYS A 879 30.00 -0.01 -0.60
CA LYS A 879 29.89 1.16 -1.50
C LYS A 879 29.07 2.29 -0.88
N GLY A 880 29.52 3.52 -1.08
CA GLY A 880 28.75 4.74 -0.83
C GLY A 880 27.80 5.11 -1.97
N PHE A 881 26.92 6.08 -1.74
CA PHE A 881 26.01 6.64 -2.73
C PHE A 881 26.29 8.14 -2.91
N GLU A 882 26.63 8.56 -4.12
CA GLU A 882 26.92 9.96 -4.42
C GLU A 882 25.61 10.77 -4.53
N VAL A 883 25.57 11.91 -3.83
CA VAL A 883 24.40 12.79 -3.77
C VAL A 883 24.79 14.20 -4.19
N SER A 884 24.02 14.75 -5.14
CA SER A 884 24.10 16.13 -5.62
C SER A 884 22.71 16.79 -5.59
N ALA A 885 22.64 18.11 -5.84
CA ALA A 885 21.36 18.80 -5.96
C ALA A 885 20.54 18.24 -7.15
N ILE A 886 19.23 18.04 -6.96
CA ILE A 886 18.37 17.55 -8.04
C ILE A 886 17.89 18.74 -8.86
N ILE A 887 18.35 18.85 -10.10
CA ILE A 887 18.03 19.97 -11.00
C ILE A 887 17.15 19.47 -12.17
N ASP A 888 16.13 20.25 -12.54
CA ASP A 888 15.34 20.00 -13.74
C ASP A 888 16.09 20.51 -14.98
N THR A 889 16.59 19.59 -15.80
CA THR A 889 17.42 19.88 -16.98
C THR A 889 16.74 20.78 -18.03
N LYS A 890 15.41 20.98 -17.94
CA LYS A 890 14.65 21.77 -18.91
C LYS A 890 14.66 23.28 -18.62
N HIS A 891 14.61 23.66 -17.35
CA HIS A 891 14.49 25.06 -16.93
C HIS A 891 15.62 25.48 -15.97
N ASP A 892 16.57 24.58 -15.73
CA ASP A 892 17.66 24.71 -14.76
C ASP A 892 17.19 25.04 -13.33
N ASN A 893 15.94 24.67 -13.01
CA ASN A 893 15.36 24.91 -11.70
C ASN A 893 15.78 23.81 -10.71
N VAL A 894 16.27 24.21 -9.54
CA VAL A 894 16.58 23.30 -8.43
C VAL A 894 15.28 22.74 -7.86
N ILE A 895 15.08 21.43 -7.97
CA ILE A 895 13.93 20.70 -7.42
C ILE A 895 14.15 20.43 -5.93
N VAL A 896 15.33 19.88 -5.59
CA VAL A 896 15.73 19.58 -4.21
C VAL A 896 17.15 20.08 -3.97
N PRO A 897 17.35 21.04 -3.04
CA PRO A 897 18.68 21.51 -2.66
C PRO A 897 19.53 20.40 -2.03
N LEU A 898 20.86 20.50 -2.14
CA LEU A 898 21.78 19.54 -1.54
C LEU A 898 21.61 19.45 -0.01
N LYS A 899 21.37 20.59 0.66
CA LYS A 899 21.11 20.67 2.12
C LYS A 899 20.10 19.64 2.60
N ASP A 900 18.92 19.66 1.97
CA ASP A 900 17.78 18.83 2.38
C ASP A 900 18.04 17.33 2.16
N ARG A 901 18.94 16.99 1.23
CA ARG A 901 19.33 15.60 0.94
C ARG A 901 20.34 15.05 1.94
N LEU A 902 21.20 15.92 2.49
CA LEU A 902 22.24 15.54 3.45
C LEU A 902 21.73 15.42 4.89
N VAL A 903 20.80 16.28 5.30
CA VAL A 903 20.31 16.33 6.69
C VAL A 903 19.75 14.98 7.13
N GLY A 904 20.26 14.47 8.25
CA GLY A 904 19.85 13.21 8.86
C GLY A 904 20.42 11.96 8.18
N ARG A 905 21.49 12.09 7.39
CA ARG A 905 22.26 10.98 6.78
C ARG A 905 23.63 10.84 7.42
N PHE A 906 24.27 9.69 7.20
CA PHE A 906 25.65 9.45 7.63
C PHE A 906 26.62 9.61 6.47
N THR A 907 27.77 10.23 6.71
CA THR A 907 28.89 10.27 5.77
C THR A 907 29.48 8.87 5.54
N PHE A 908 29.88 8.56 4.30
CA PHE A 908 30.59 7.31 4.01
C PHE A 908 32.10 7.46 4.20
N GLU A 909 32.65 8.57 3.71
CA GLU A 909 34.07 8.95 3.78
C GLU A 909 34.25 10.31 4.46
N ASP A 910 35.50 10.67 4.76
CA ASP A 910 35.87 11.97 5.31
C ASP A 910 35.64 13.07 4.26
N ILE A 911 34.96 14.15 4.66
CA ILE A 911 34.68 15.29 3.79
C ILE A 911 35.70 16.39 4.10
N TYR A 912 36.43 16.80 3.06
CA TYR A 912 37.40 17.88 3.11
C TYR A 912 36.89 19.10 2.35
N ASP A 913 37.22 20.29 2.85
CA ASP A 913 37.07 21.55 2.13
C ASP A 913 38.13 21.67 1.01
N ASP A 914 38.00 22.65 0.12
CA ASP A 914 38.98 22.99 -0.93
C ASP A 914 40.37 23.24 -0.32
N ASP A 915 40.42 23.81 0.90
CA ASP A 915 41.63 24.03 1.70
C ASP A 915 42.15 22.78 2.43
N LYS A 916 41.58 21.60 2.18
CA LYS A 916 41.85 20.31 2.86
C LYS A 916 41.57 20.28 4.36
N ASN A 917 40.74 21.20 4.85
CA ASN A 917 40.26 21.15 6.24
C ASN A 917 39.16 20.08 6.38
N LEU A 918 39.22 19.27 7.43
CA LEU A 918 38.19 18.26 7.70
C LEU A 918 36.88 18.94 8.13
N VAL A 919 35.84 18.84 7.31
CA VAL A 919 34.50 19.38 7.59
C VAL A 919 33.68 18.38 8.41
N ALA A 920 33.74 17.11 8.04
CA ALA A 920 33.06 16.02 8.74
C ALA A 920 33.82 14.69 8.56
N SER A 921 34.02 13.95 9.65
CA SER A 921 34.59 12.60 9.60
C SER A 921 33.62 11.59 8.99
N ALA A 922 34.15 10.46 8.51
CA ALA A 922 33.39 9.29 8.07
C ALA A 922 32.49 8.75 9.19
N ASN A 923 31.32 8.20 8.82
CA ASN A 923 30.31 7.69 9.75
C ASN A 923 29.77 8.71 10.76
N THR A 924 29.77 9.99 10.41
CA THR A 924 29.19 11.06 11.24
C THR A 924 27.78 11.39 10.77
N LEU A 925 26.82 11.56 11.69
CA LEU A 925 25.46 12.03 11.37
C LEU A 925 25.51 13.50 10.95
N ILE A 926 24.94 13.82 9.80
CA ILE A 926 24.89 15.18 9.26
C ILE A 926 23.68 15.91 9.84
N ASP A 927 23.94 16.80 10.80
CA ASP A 927 22.95 17.73 11.33
C ASP A 927 22.82 18.98 10.43
N LYS A 928 21.80 19.81 10.68
CA LYS A 928 21.55 21.06 9.93
C LYS A 928 22.79 21.98 9.89
N ASN A 929 23.51 22.09 11.01
CA ASN A 929 24.71 22.92 11.12
C ASN A 929 25.89 22.36 10.30
N ILE A 930 26.05 21.03 10.27
CA ILE A 930 27.10 20.37 9.47
C ILE A 930 26.76 20.50 7.99
N ALA A 931 25.49 20.31 7.61
CA ALA A 931 25.03 20.50 6.24
C ALA A 931 25.27 21.94 5.74
N GLU A 932 25.06 22.96 6.59
CA GLU A 932 25.38 24.35 6.24
C GLU A 932 26.87 24.57 6.03
N LYS A 933 27.72 24.01 6.90
CA LYS A 933 29.18 24.07 6.72
C LYS A 933 29.62 23.47 5.38
N ILE A 934 29.11 22.28 5.04
CA ILE A 934 29.42 21.60 3.76
C ILE A 934 29.08 22.49 2.56
N ILE A 935 27.94 23.19 2.61
CA ILE A 935 27.50 24.06 1.51
C ILE A 935 28.33 25.34 1.46
N MET A 936 28.67 25.93 2.61
CA MET A 936 29.53 27.11 2.68
C MET A 936 30.93 26.84 2.14
N SER A 937 31.42 25.61 2.27
CA SER A 937 32.67 25.12 1.66
C SER A 937 32.60 24.90 0.13
N GLY A 938 31.48 25.21 -0.53
CA GLY A 938 31.38 25.15 -2.00
C GLY A 938 31.25 23.74 -2.60
N ILE A 939 31.09 22.70 -1.77
CA ILE A 939 31.02 21.30 -2.20
C ILE A 939 29.71 21.01 -2.95
N SER A 940 29.81 20.43 -4.16
CA SER A 940 28.67 20.19 -5.06
C SER A 940 28.11 18.76 -5.01
N SER A 941 28.93 17.76 -4.66
CA SER A 941 28.50 16.39 -4.43
C SER A 941 29.19 15.78 -3.19
N VAL A 942 28.47 14.87 -2.51
CA VAL A 942 28.96 14.19 -1.30
C VAL A 942 28.58 12.72 -1.35
N ILE A 943 29.52 11.85 -0.95
CA ILE A 943 29.25 10.40 -0.83
C ILE A 943 28.69 10.09 0.57
N ILE A 944 27.45 9.64 0.60
CA ILE A 944 26.74 9.29 1.84
C ILE A 944 26.46 7.79 1.93
N ARG A 945 26.13 7.34 3.13
CA ARG A 945 25.52 6.04 3.36
C ARG A 945 24.02 6.13 3.01
N SER A 946 23.56 5.23 2.14
CA SER A 946 22.16 5.16 1.70
C SER A 946 21.56 3.79 1.97
N VAL A 947 20.23 3.73 1.99
CA VAL A 947 19.47 2.47 2.03
C VAL A 947 19.77 1.61 0.81
N LEU A 948 20.01 2.23 -0.35
CA LEU A 948 20.27 1.56 -1.64
C LEU A 948 21.53 0.69 -1.60
N THR A 949 22.56 1.12 -0.87
CA THR A 949 23.85 0.41 -0.78
C THR A 949 24.02 -0.46 0.47
N CYS A 950 22.98 -0.54 1.32
CA CYS A 950 23.03 -1.35 2.53
C CYS A 950 23.08 -2.87 2.21
N ASP A 951 24.11 -3.54 2.72
CA ASP A 951 24.46 -4.95 2.45
C ASP A 951 23.77 -5.98 3.37
N ASN A 952 22.82 -5.55 4.22
CA ASN A 952 22.05 -6.47 5.05
C ASN A 952 21.18 -7.43 4.23
N LYS A 953 21.13 -8.71 4.65
CA LYS A 953 20.30 -9.74 3.98
C LYS A 953 18.82 -9.37 3.94
N ARG A 954 18.32 -8.79 5.04
CA ARG A 954 16.95 -8.33 5.19
C ARG A 954 16.94 -7.04 5.99
N GLY A 955 16.06 -6.13 5.59
CA GLY A 955 15.96 -4.83 6.24
C GLY A 955 17.11 -3.89 5.90
N VAL A 956 17.35 -2.97 6.82
CA VAL A 956 18.39 -1.93 6.73
C VAL A 956 19.08 -1.80 8.09
N CYS A 957 20.31 -1.28 8.11
CA CYS A 957 20.97 -0.94 9.37
C CYS A 957 20.64 0.51 9.78
N GLN A 958 20.87 0.85 11.05
CA GLN A 958 20.60 2.19 11.57
C GLN A 958 21.41 3.26 10.82
N LYS A 959 22.71 3.05 10.59
CA LYS A 959 23.56 4.06 9.93
C LYS A 959 23.24 4.30 8.45
N CYS A 960 22.86 3.25 7.70
CA CYS A 960 22.44 3.43 6.29
C CYS A 960 21.07 4.11 6.16
N TYR A 961 20.21 3.99 7.17
CA TYR A 961 18.91 4.69 7.19
C TYR A 961 19.07 6.13 7.66
N GLY A 962 19.77 6.34 8.79
CA GLY A 962 20.03 7.62 9.42
C GLY A 962 18.95 8.01 10.45
N LEU A 963 18.51 9.27 10.38
CA LEU A 963 17.57 9.86 11.32
C LEU A 963 16.12 9.39 11.11
N ASN A 964 15.42 9.07 12.20
CA ASN A 964 13.98 8.92 12.21
C ASN A 964 13.31 10.30 12.23
N LEU A 965 12.57 10.61 11.16
CA LEU A 965 11.93 11.93 10.99
C LEU A 965 10.79 12.16 11.97
N ALA A 966 10.17 11.11 12.51
CA ALA A 966 9.07 11.24 13.47
C ALA A 966 9.54 11.66 14.87
N THR A 967 10.78 11.31 15.26
CA THR A 967 11.34 11.57 16.59
C THR A 967 12.51 12.55 16.57
N ALA A 968 13.06 12.86 15.39
CA ALA A 968 14.31 13.60 15.21
C ALA A 968 15.52 12.99 15.94
N SER A 969 15.50 11.67 16.17
CA SER A 969 16.60 10.89 16.74
C SER A 969 17.09 9.84 15.75
N VAL A 970 18.25 9.24 15.99
CA VAL A 970 18.69 8.07 15.21
C VAL A 970 17.61 6.97 15.30
N VAL A 971 17.39 6.25 14.21
CA VAL A 971 16.36 5.21 14.16
C VAL A 971 16.67 4.06 15.11
N ASN A 972 15.66 3.57 15.84
CA ASN A 972 15.80 2.44 16.76
C ASN A 972 15.80 1.10 16.01
N ILE A 973 16.45 0.09 16.59
CA ILE A 973 16.38 -1.29 16.12
C ILE A 973 14.93 -1.78 16.24
N GLY A 974 14.46 -2.50 15.22
CA GLY A 974 13.08 -2.99 15.15
C GLY A 974 12.09 -2.01 14.49
N GLU A 975 12.47 -0.77 14.16
CA GLU A 975 11.53 0.18 13.54
C GLU A 975 11.09 -0.32 12.13
N PRO A 976 9.78 -0.40 11.84
CA PRO A 976 9.26 -0.88 10.56
C PRO A 976 9.30 0.22 9.48
N VAL A 977 10.50 0.64 9.11
CA VAL A 977 10.75 1.75 8.18
C VAL A 977 10.13 1.55 6.79
N GLY A 978 9.95 0.31 6.35
CA GLY A 978 9.27 0.00 5.09
C GLY A 978 7.80 0.43 5.09
N VAL A 979 7.07 0.14 6.17
CA VAL A 979 5.65 0.53 6.30
C VAL A 979 5.52 2.05 6.39
N ILE A 980 6.44 2.71 7.11
CA ILE A 980 6.48 4.19 7.21
C ILE A 980 6.73 4.80 5.83
N ALA A 981 7.70 4.29 5.08
CA ALA A 981 7.99 4.76 3.72
C ALA A 981 6.77 4.64 2.80
N ALA A 982 6.09 3.49 2.83
CA ALA A 982 4.91 3.25 2.02
C ALA A 982 3.75 4.20 2.35
N GLN A 983 3.53 4.49 3.63
CA GLN A 983 2.51 5.45 4.07
C GLN A 983 2.89 6.88 3.70
N SER A 984 4.15 7.28 3.90
CA SER A 984 4.64 8.63 3.57
C SER A 984 4.59 8.95 2.07
N ILE A 985 4.66 7.94 1.19
CA ILE A 985 4.47 8.09 -0.26
C ILE A 985 2.97 8.03 -0.62
N GLY A 986 2.23 7.12 0.04
CA GLY A 986 0.82 6.84 -0.26
C GLY A 986 -0.17 7.91 0.19
N GLU A 987 0.01 8.46 1.40
CA GLU A 987 -0.88 9.46 1.99
C GLU A 987 -0.95 10.74 1.14
N PRO A 988 0.17 11.35 0.71
CA PRO A 988 0.11 12.51 -0.17
C PRO A 988 -0.54 12.19 -1.51
N GLY A 989 -0.49 10.93 -1.96
CA GLY A 989 -1.20 10.45 -3.15
C GLY A 989 -2.71 10.69 -3.09
N THR A 990 -3.33 10.69 -1.91
CA THR A 990 -4.74 11.12 -1.75
C THR A 990 -4.87 12.63 -1.97
N GLN A 991 -3.96 13.42 -1.40
CA GLN A 991 -3.95 14.87 -1.54
C GLN A 991 -3.76 15.33 -2.99
N LEU A 992 -2.92 14.63 -3.76
CA LEU A 992 -2.73 14.87 -5.20
C LEU A 992 -4.04 14.78 -5.98
N THR A 993 -4.97 13.96 -5.49
CA THR A 993 -6.28 13.76 -6.11
C THR A 993 -7.34 14.72 -5.56
N MET A 994 -7.23 15.13 -4.28
CA MET A 994 -8.19 16.01 -3.61
C MET A 994 -7.98 17.52 -3.88
N ARG A 995 -6.75 17.99 -4.12
CA ARG A 995 -6.47 19.42 -4.38
C ARG A 995 -7.16 19.98 -5.64
N ASN A 996 -7.65 19.12 -6.52
CA ASN A 996 -8.47 19.50 -7.68
C ASN A 996 -9.82 20.15 -7.30
N PHE A 997 -10.28 20.03 -6.04
CA PHE A 997 -11.53 20.65 -5.60
C PHE A 997 -11.44 22.18 -5.57
N HIS A 998 -10.37 22.71 -4.99
CA HIS A 998 -10.22 24.15 -4.74
C HIS A 998 -9.90 24.95 -6.00
N THR A 999 -9.34 24.30 -7.03
CA THR A 999 -9.07 24.93 -8.33
C THR A 999 -10.28 24.92 -9.27
N GLY A 1000 -11.35 24.21 -8.93
CA GLY A 1000 -12.70 24.45 -9.46
C GLY A 1000 -12.87 24.44 -10.99
N GLY A 1001 -12.02 23.70 -11.72
CA GLY A 1001 -12.07 23.68 -13.19
C GLY A 1001 -11.68 25.00 -13.86
N VAL A 1002 -11.03 25.93 -13.15
CA VAL A 1002 -10.56 27.20 -13.72
C VAL A 1002 -9.30 26.95 -14.55
N ALA A 1003 -9.25 27.52 -15.76
CA ALA A 1003 -8.10 27.38 -16.66
C ALA A 1003 -6.87 28.17 -16.15
N GLY A 1004 -5.67 27.64 -16.38
CA GLY A 1004 -4.38 28.28 -16.05
C GLY A 1004 -3.47 27.50 -15.11
N ASN A 1005 -3.97 26.49 -14.41
CA ASN A 1005 -3.12 25.57 -13.65
C ASN A 1005 -2.77 24.37 -14.53
N VAL A 1006 -1.46 24.18 -14.80
CA VAL A 1006 -0.88 23.03 -15.52
C VAL A 1006 -1.63 21.76 -15.15
N ASP A 1007 -2.06 20.98 -16.15
CA ASP A 1007 -2.96 19.84 -16.01
C ASP A 1007 -2.47 18.85 -14.92
N ILE A 1008 -2.94 19.08 -13.69
CA ILE A 1008 -2.58 18.38 -12.43
C ILE A 1008 -2.95 16.90 -12.52
N THR A 1009 -3.75 16.52 -13.53
CA THR A 1009 -4.30 15.19 -13.74
C THR A 1009 -3.24 14.11 -14.00
N GLN A 1010 -2.00 14.46 -14.34
CA GLN A 1010 -0.93 13.48 -14.58
C GLN A 1010 -0.15 13.00 -13.34
N GLY A 1011 -0.26 13.65 -12.17
CA GLY A 1011 0.62 13.35 -11.03
C GLY A 1011 0.58 11.89 -10.54
N LEU A 1012 -0.56 11.44 -10.02
CA LEU A 1012 -0.70 10.06 -9.52
C LEU A 1012 -0.55 8.98 -10.63
N PRO A 1013 -1.12 9.14 -11.84
CA PRO A 1013 -0.87 8.22 -12.95
C PRO A 1013 0.62 8.06 -13.30
N ARG A 1014 1.39 9.16 -13.31
CA ARG A 1014 2.83 9.13 -13.59
C ARG A 1014 3.61 8.40 -12.50
N ILE A 1015 3.29 8.62 -11.23
CA ILE A 1015 3.90 7.86 -10.12
C ILE A 1015 3.59 6.36 -10.26
N LYS A 1016 2.34 6.00 -10.59
CA LYS A 1016 1.95 4.61 -10.82
C LYS A 1016 2.72 3.99 -11.99
N GLU A 1017 2.90 4.73 -13.08
CA GLU A 1017 3.65 4.30 -14.27
C GLU A 1017 5.12 3.98 -13.95
N LEU A 1018 5.79 4.87 -13.21
CA LEU A 1018 7.18 4.69 -12.76
C LEU A 1018 7.33 3.48 -11.84
N LEU A 1019 6.45 3.37 -10.83
CA LEU A 1019 6.55 2.31 -9.82
C LEU A 1019 6.05 0.94 -10.32
N ASP A 1020 5.10 0.90 -11.26
CA ASP A 1020 4.68 -0.34 -11.92
C ASP A 1020 5.67 -0.78 -13.02
N VAL A 1021 6.68 0.06 -13.35
CA VAL A 1021 7.69 -0.19 -14.39
C VAL A 1021 7.01 -0.52 -15.72
N THR A 1022 6.06 0.33 -16.10
CA THR A 1022 5.38 0.23 -17.39
C THR A 1022 6.06 1.10 -18.41
N THR A 1023 6.05 0.66 -19.67
CA THR A 1023 6.48 1.50 -20.80
C THR A 1023 5.72 2.83 -20.77
N PRO A 1024 6.41 3.98 -20.85
CA PRO A 1024 5.77 5.28 -20.70
C PRO A 1024 4.65 5.51 -21.71
N LYS A 1025 3.57 6.19 -21.28
CA LYS A 1025 2.48 6.58 -22.17
C LYS A 1025 2.72 8.00 -22.71
N GLY A 1026 3.21 8.09 -23.94
CA GLY A 1026 3.51 9.37 -24.61
C GLY A 1026 4.78 9.27 -25.43
N ALA A 1027 5.44 10.41 -25.68
CA ALA A 1027 6.75 10.44 -26.35
C ALA A 1027 7.80 9.73 -25.48
N VAL A 1028 8.30 8.59 -25.98
CA VAL A 1028 9.39 7.84 -25.34
C VAL A 1028 10.70 8.49 -25.76
N ALA A 1029 11.52 8.85 -24.78
CA ALA A 1029 12.86 9.36 -25.05
C ALA A 1029 13.75 8.22 -25.54
N ILE A 1030 14.44 8.46 -26.64
CA ILE A 1030 15.48 7.55 -27.13
C ILE A 1030 16.74 7.83 -26.31
N ILE A 1031 17.35 6.76 -25.80
CA ILE A 1031 18.60 6.83 -25.05
C ILE A 1031 19.75 6.26 -25.88
N SER A 1032 20.97 6.74 -25.63
CA SER A 1032 22.17 6.15 -26.24
C SER A 1032 22.43 4.77 -25.63
N GLU A 1033 22.75 3.77 -26.46
CA GLU A 1033 23.17 2.44 -26.02
C GLU A 1033 24.69 2.33 -25.83
N VAL A 1034 25.45 3.31 -26.29
CA VAL A 1034 26.92 3.32 -26.31
C VAL A 1034 27.47 4.69 -25.94
N ASP A 1035 28.68 4.71 -25.40
CA ASP A 1035 29.46 5.94 -25.24
C ASP A 1035 30.03 6.37 -26.59
N GLY A 1036 29.98 7.66 -26.92
CA GLY A 1036 30.49 8.14 -28.20
C GLY A 1036 30.25 9.61 -28.48
N VAL A 1037 30.54 10.02 -29.71
CA VAL A 1037 30.30 11.40 -30.19
C VAL A 1037 29.26 11.38 -31.31
N VAL A 1038 28.32 12.32 -31.26
CA VAL A 1038 27.31 12.50 -32.32
C VAL A 1038 27.99 13.02 -33.59
N SER A 1039 28.06 12.20 -34.63
CA SER A 1039 28.75 12.57 -35.88
C SER A 1039 27.85 13.39 -36.80
N GLU A 1040 26.61 12.93 -37.03
CA GLU A 1040 25.66 13.52 -37.97
C GLU A 1040 24.22 13.32 -37.50
N ILE A 1041 23.36 14.29 -37.81
CA ILE A 1041 21.91 14.25 -37.56
C ILE A 1041 21.21 14.50 -38.91
N GLU A 1042 20.61 13.47 -39.51
CA GLU A 1042 19.87 13.58 -40.78
C GLU A 1042 18.38 13.81 -40.50
N ASP A 1043 17.76 14.81 -41.13
CA ASP A 1043 16.31 15.06 -41.04
C ASP A 1043 15.59 14.54 -42.29
N TYR A 1044 14.71 13.55 -42.09
CA TYR A 1044 13.81 13.03 -43.11
C TYR A 1044 12.37 13.48 -42.83
N ASN A 1045 12.06 14.75 -43.15
CA ASN A 1045 10.73 15.34 -43.00
C ASN A 1045 10.14 15.17 -41.59
N GLY A 1046 10.87 15.59 -40.55
CA GLY A 1046 10.42 15.54 -39.16
C GLY A 1046 10.79 14.26 -38.42
N VAL A 1047 11.52 13.34 -39.05
CA VAL A 1047 12.15 12.18 -38.42
C VAL A 1047 13.66 12.33 -38.49
N PHE A 1048 14.29 12.50 -37.33
CA PHE A 1048 15.73 12.64 -37.22
C PHE A 1048 16.40 11.26 -37.11
N VAL A 1049 17.54 11.10 -37.79
CA VAL A 1049 18.44 9.95 -37.64
C VAL A 1049 19.73 10.44 -37.03
N ILE A 1050 20.03 10.00 -35.81
CA ILE A 1050 21.21 10.39 -35.04
C ILE A 1050 22.26 9.30 -35.19
N ASN A 1051 23.43 9.64 -35.73
CA ASN A 1051 24.57 8.74 -35.86
C ASN A 1051 25.58 9.02 -34.74
N ILE A 1052 25.92 7.99 -33.95
CA ILE A 1052 26.87 8.08 -32.84
C ILE A 1052 28.07 7.18 -33.15
N VAL A 1053 29.27 7.75 -33.14
CA VAL A 1053 30.53 7.05 -33.38
C VAL A 1053 31.16 6.71 -32.03
N THR A 1054 31.44 5.43 -31.84
CA THR A 1054 32.14 4.91 -30.64
C THR A 1054 33.66 5.04 -30.79
N GLU A 1055 34.41 4.88 -29.69
CA GLU A 1055 35.89 4.86 -29.73
C GLU A 1055 36.45 3.75 -30.64
N ASN A 1056 35.68 2.68 -30.89
CA ASN A 1056 36.04 1.57 -31.79
C ASN A 1056 35.67 1.83 -33.27
N GLU A 1057 35.33 3.07 -33.65
CA GLU A 1057 34.84 3.46 -34.99
C GLU A 1057 33.52 2.80 -35.44
N GLU A 1058 32.80 2.10 -34.55
CA GLU A 1058 31.45 1.59 -34.87
C GLU A 1058 30.43 2.72 -34.83
N VAL A 1059 29.65 2.86 -35.91
CA VAL A 1059 28.57 3.86 -36.04
C VAL A 1059 27.22 3.25 -35.68
N LYS A 1060 26.59 3.76 -34.63
CA LYS A 1060 25.26 3.34 -34.18
C LYS A 1060 24.21 4.38 -34.56
N LYS A 1061 23.15 3.93 -35.25
CA LYS A 1061 22.09 4.81 -35.78
C LYS A 1061 20.82 4.73 -34.94
N TYR A 1062 20.28 5.88 -34.57
CA TYR A 1062 19.02 6.00 -33.82
C TYR A 1062 18.01 6.79 -34.63
N LYS A 1063 16.81 6.23 -34.82
CA LYS A 1063 15.73 6.89 -35.58
C LYS A 1063 14.67 7.42 -34.62
N THR A 1064 14.36 8.72 -34.70
CA THR A 1064 13.34 9.35 -33.86
C THR A 1064 11.92 9.12 -34.36
N GLU A 1065 10.94 9.38 -33.51
CA GLU A 1065 9.55 9.52 -33.95
C GLU A 1065 9.34 10.89 -34.63
N PHE A 1066 8.27 11.01 -35.40
CA PHE A 1066 7.90 12.25 -36.10
C PHE A 1066 7.68 13.41 -35.10
N ASN A 1067 8.32 14.55 -35.33
CA ASN A 1067 8.33 15.74 -34.45
C ASN A 1067 8.94 15.54 -33.05
N SER A 1068 9.90 14.61 -32.90
CA SER A 1068 10.66 14.49 -31.66
C SER A 1068 11.60 15.69 -31.47
N VAL A 1069 11.57 16.34 -30.31
CA VAL A 1069 12.51 17.42 -29.96
C VAL A 1069 13.85 16.80 -29.54
N LEU A 1070 14.93 17.18 -30.22
CA LEU A 1070 16.29 16.71 -29.94
C LEU A 1070 16.89 17.42 -28.71
N ARG A 1071 17.73 16.71 -27.96
CA ARG A 1071 18.52 17.25 -26.83
C ARG A 1071 20.02 17.33 -27.09
N VAL A 1072 20.46 16.77 -28.21
CA VAL A 1072 21.88 16.67 -28.57
C VAL A 1072 22.11 17.41 -29.87
N GLU A 1073 23.29 18.01 -29.98
CA GLU A 1073 23.78 18.69 -31.18
C GLU A 1073 24.93 17.89 -31.80
N GLN A 1074 25.22 18.14 -33.08
CA GLN A 1074 26.36 17.54 -33.76
C GLN A 1074 27.67 17.88 -33.01
N GLY A 1075 28.51 16.88 -32.75
CA GLY A 1075 29.73 17.01 -31.95
C GLY A 1075 29.54 16.86 -30.44
N SER A 1076 28.31 16.66 -29.94
CA SER A 1076 28.08 16.38 -28.52
C SER A 1076 28.65 15.01 -28.12
N SER A 1077 29.38 14.96 -27.01
CA SER A 1077 29.74 13.70 -26.36
C SER A 1077 28.53 13.15 -25.59
N VAL A 1078 28.25 11.87 -25.77
CA VAL A 1078 27.13 11.17 -25.15
C VAL A 1078 27.61 9.95 -24.38
N MET A 1079 27.00 9.71 -23.22
CA MET A 1079 27.20 8.48 -22.43
C MET A 1079 26.06 7.49 -22.68
N ALA A 1080 26.34 6.20 -22.50
CA ALA A 1080 25.34 5.15 -22.48
C ALA A 1080 24.26 5.46 -21.42
N GLY A 1081 22.99 5.37 -21.81
CA GLY A 1081 21.84 5.75 -21.00
C GLY A 1081 21.42 7.23 -21.10
N GLN A 1082 22.21 8.10 -21.73
CA GLN A 1082 21.87 9.53 -21.89
C GLN A 1082 20.71 9.74 -22.87
N LYS A 1083 19.81 10.69 -22.57
CA LYS A 1083 18.68 11.06 -23.44
C LYS A 1083 19.15 11.78 -24.71
N LEU A 1084 18.73 11.27 -25.87
CA LEU A 1084 18.93 11.91 -27.17
C LEU A 1084 17.74 12.79 -27.58
N THR A 1085 16.52 12.38 -27.21
CA THR A 1085 15.27 13.12 -27.46
C THR A 1085 14.55 13.50 -26.17
N GLU A 1086 13.64 14.48 -26.25
CA GLU A 1086 12.71 14.78 -25.16
C GLU A 1086 11.69 13.64 -24.95
N GLY A 1087 11.38 13.36 -23.69
CA GLY A 1087 10.42 12.33 -23.31
C GLY A 1087 10.74 11.61 -22.01
N ALA A 1088 9.89 10.64 -21.69
CA ALA A 1088 10.10 9.72 -20.57
C ALA A 1088 10.98 8.54 -21.01
N ILE A 1089 11.88 8.10 -20.12
CA ILE A 1089 12.77 6.95 -20.41
C ILE A 1089 12.06 5.65 -20.08
N ASP A 1090 12.27 4.62 -20.91
CA ASP A 1090 11.95 3.23 -20.54
C ASP A 1090 12.99 2.68 -19.56
N LEU A 1091 12.54 2.33 -18.36
CA LEU A 1091 13.37 1.80 -17.28
C LEU A 1091 14.05 0.47 -17.64
N HIS A 1092 13.47 -0.32 -18.54
CA HIS A 1092 14.09 -1.58 -18.98
C HIS A 1092 15.33 -1.33 -19.83
N GLN A 1093 15.25 -0.37 -20.76
CA GLN A 1093 16.39 0.02 -21.59
C GLN A 1093 17.45 0.71 -20.74
N LEU A 1094 17.05 1.59 -19.83
CA LEU A 1094 18.00 2.27 -18.94
C LEU A 1094 18.78 1.29 -18.05
N LEU A 1095 18.13 0.23 -17.56
CA LEU A 1095 18.82 -0.81 -16.79
C LEU A 1095 19.81 -1.61 -17.63
N GLU A 1096 19.51 -1.81 -18.91
CA GLU A 1096 20.37 -2.57 -19.83
C GLU A 1096 21.61 -1.79 -20.26
N PHE A 1097 21.47 -0.47 -20.50
CA PHE A 1097 22.55 0.36 -21.05
C PHE A 1097 23.23 1.30 -20.02
N GLY A 1098 22.49 1.95 -19.11
CA GLY A 1098 23.07 2.84 -18.08
C GLY A 1098 23.38 2.13 -16.75
N GLY A 1099 22.65 1.06 -16.45
CA GLY A 1099 22.89 0.22 -15.27
C GLY A 1099 22.06 0.62 -14.04
N ILE A 1100 22.44 0.08 -12.87
CA ILE A 1100 21.58 0.13 -11.67
C ILE A 1100 21.51 1.53 -11.06
N GLN A 1101 22.64 2.24 -10.94
CA GLN A 1101 22.69 3.56 -10.30
C GLN A 1101 21.88 4.59 -11.10
N ASP A 1102 21.97 4.58 -12.42
CA ASP A 1102 21.20 5.49 -13.29
C ASP A 1102 19.70 5.28 -13.17
N VAL A 1103 19.25 4.03 -13.11
CA VAL A 1103 17.84 3.70 -12.89
C VAL A 1103 17.37 4.19 -11.51
N GLN A 1104 18.18 4.00 -10.47
CA GLN A 1104 17.87 4.47 -9.12
C GLN A 1104 17.73 6.01 -9.08
N ASN A 1105 18.71 6.72 -9.64
CA ASN A 1105 18.72 8.18 -9.72
C ASN A 1105 17.56 8.73 -10.56
N TYR A 1106 17.25 8.08 -11.68
CA TYR A 1106 16.15 8.50 -12.55
C TYR A 1106 14.79 8.36 -11.86
N ILE A 1107 14.51 7.21 -11.22
CA ILE A 1107 13.25 7.00 -10.48
C ILE A 1107 13.14 8.00 -9.32
N LEU A 1108 14.21 8.19 -8.55
CA LEU A 1108 14.23 9.14 -7.43
C LEU A 1108 13.93 10.57 -7.90
N LYS A 1109 14.60 11.03 -8.96
CA LYS A 1109 14.42 12.35 -9.57
C LYS A 1109 13.00 12.57 -10.08
N GLU A 1110 12.47 11.63 -10.85
CA GLU A 1110 11.12 11.77 -11.44
C GLU A 1110 10.01 11.74 -10.38
N VAL A 1111 10.13 10.87 -9.36
CA VAL A 1111 9.16 10.81 -8.27
C VAL A 1111 9.21 12.10 -7.44
N GLN A 1112 10.41 12.58 -7.08
CA GLN A 1112 10.56 13.86 -6.35
C GLN A 1112 10.01 15.04 -7.16
N LYS A 1113 10.28 15.09 -8.47
CA LYS A 1113 9.76 16.13 -9.37
C LYS A 1113 8.23 16.21 -9.29
N VAL A 1114 7.52 15.09 -9.34
CA VAL A 1114 6.05 15.08 -9.29
C VAL A 1114 5.53 15.62 -7.96
N TYR A 1115 6.09 15.18 -6.82
CA TYR A 1115 5.65 15.66 -5.50
C TYR A 1115 5.97 17.15 -5.28
N ARG A 1116 7.16 17.61 -5.67
CA ARG A 1116 7.60 19.00 -5.51
C ARG A 1116 6.83 19.97 -6.41
N LEU A 1117 6.52 19.58 -7.65
CA LEU A 1117 5.62 20.36 -8.53
C LEU A 1117 4.24 20.59 -7.90
N GLN A 1118 3.82 19.69 -7.02
CA GLN A 1118 2.56 19.79 -6.28
C GLN A 1118 2.74 20.41 -4.90
N GLY A 1119 3.93 20.93 -4.57
CA GLY A 1119 4.23 21.56 -3.28
C GLY A 1119 4.18 20.59 -2.09
N ILE A 1120 4.48 19.30 -2.32
CA ILE A 1120 4.58 18.28 -1.28
C ILE A 1120 6.04 17.90 -1.13
N GLU A 1121 6.52 17.93 0.11
CA GLU A 1121 7.88 17.55 0.46
C GLU A 1121 7.88 16.15 1.06
N ILE A 1122 8.76 15.29 0.53
CA ILE A 1122 8.96 13.92 0.99
C ILE A 1122 10.46 13.68 1.05
N SER A 1123 10.93 12.96 2.06
CA SER A 1123 12.33 12.57 2.17
C SER A 1123 12.72 11.49 1.16
N ASP A 1124 13.90 11.63 0.57
CA ASP A 1124 14.49 10.67 -0.39
C ASP A 1124 14.55 9.24 0.17
N LYS A 1125 14.80 9.09 1.48
CA LYS A 1125 14.97 7.80 2.16
C LYS A 1125 13.79 6.85 1.94
N TYR A 1126 12.58 7.39 1.83
CA TYR A 1126 11.38 6.61 1.62
C TYR A 1126 11.26 6.09 0.20
N ILE A 1127 11.66 6.89 -0.78
CA ILE A 1127 11.66 6.50 -2.19
C ILE A 1127 12.77 5.46 -2.42
N GLU A 1128 13.94 5.66 -1.82
CA GLU A 1128 15.08 4.71 -1.84
C GLU A 1128 14.68 3.31 -1.35
N ILE A 1129 13.90 3.22 -0.26
CA ILE A 1129 13.38 1.95 0.27
C ILE A 1129 12.56 1.19 -0.78
N ILE A 1130 11.69 1.89 -1.51
CA ILE A 1130 10.85 1.27 -2.54
C ILE A 1130 11.71 0.85 -3.74
N ILE A 1131 12.61 1.72 -4.19
CA ILE A 1131 13.54 1.44 -5.30
C ILE A 1131 14.43 0.22 -4.98
N LYS A 1132 14.92 0.10 -3.74
CA LYS A 1132 15.69 -1.06 -3.28
C LYS A 1132 14.91 -2.36 -3.50
N GLN A 1133 13.62 -2.39 -3.16
CA GLN A 1133 12.79 -3.59 -3.36
C GLN A 1133 12.50 -3.87 -4.84
N MET A 1134 12.42 -2.84 -5.68
CA MET A 1134 12.24 -3.01 -7.12
C MET A 1134 13.47 -3.64 -7.79
N LEU A 1135 14.67 -3.43 -7.26
CA LEU A 1135 15.95 -3.88 -7.85
C LEU A 1135 16.66 -4.99 -7.04
N ASN A 1136 16.02 -5.57 -6.01
CA ASN A 1136 16.65 -6.55 -5.11
C ASN A 1136 16.93 -7.93 -5.74
N LYS A 1137 16.62 -8.15 -7.02
CA LYS A 1137 16.61 -9.48 -7.64
C LYS A 1137 17.43 -9.54 -8.92
N VAL A 1138 18.08 -10.68 -9.11
CA VAL A 1138 18.86 -11.01 -10.28
C VAL A 1138 18.31 -12.28 -10.93
N LYS A 1139 18.40 -12.34 -12.25
CA LYS A 1139 18.05 -13.51 -13.05
C LYS A 1139 19.34 -14.19 -13.48
N ILE A 1140 19.47 -15.47 -13.19
CA ILE A 1140 20.64 -16.27 -13.59
C ILE A 1140 20.62 -16.44 -15.11
N THR A 1141 21.73 -16.12 -15.78
CA THR A 1141 21.90 -16.35 -17.23
C THR A 1141 22.63 -17.66 -17.50
N ASP A 1142 23.67 -17.92 -16.72
CA ASP A 1142 24.48 -19.13 -16.76
C ASP A 1142 24.63 -19.65 -15.33
N SER A 1143 24.34 -20.93 -15.12
CA SER A 1143 24.45 -21.58 -13.80
C SER A 1143 25.89 -21.82 -13.39
N GLY A 1144 26.83 -21.82 -14.34
CA GLY A 1144 28.15 -22.39 -14.11
C GLY A 1144 28.00 -23.81 -13.57
N ASP A 1145 28.79 -24.13 -12.55
CA ASP A 1145 28.77 -25.41 -11.85
C ASP A 1145 28.00 -25.34 -10.50
N SER A 1146 27.21 -24.28 -10.30
CA SER A 1146 26.40 -24.11 -9.09
C SER A 1146 25.08 -24.88 -9.15
N ASP A 1147 24.42 -25.02 -8.00
CA ASP A 1147 23.09 -25.65 -7.88
C ASP A 1147 21.93 -24.78 -8.43
N LEU A 1148 22.22 -23.57 -8.92
CA LEU A 1148 21.22 -22.65 -9.47
C LEU A 1148 20.84 -23.02 -10.90
N LEU A 1149 19.59 -22.72 -11.28
CA LEU A 1149 19.13 -22.97 -12.65
C LEU A 1149 19.24 -21.72 -13.54
N PRO A 1150 19.59 -21.87 -14.83
CA PRO A 1150 19.48 -20.77 -15.78
C PRO A 1150 18.04 -20.25 -15.86
N GLY A 1151 17.87 -18.94 -15.71
CA GLY A 1151 16.58 -18.26 -15.69
C GLY A 1151 15.90 -18.20 -14.32
N GLU A 1152 16.45 -18.83 -13.28
CA GLU A 1152 15.98 -18.69 -11.91
C GLU A 1152 16.16 -17.25 -11.41
N ILE A 1153 15.21 -16.77 -10.62
CA ILE A 1153 15.23 -15.42 -10.04
C ILE A 1153 15.51 -15.57 -8.55
N ILE A 1154 16.62 -15.00 -8.10
CA ILE A 1154 17.03 -15.00 -6.70
C ILE A 1154 17.34 -13.57 -6.24
N THR A 1155 17.38 -13.37 -4.93
CA THR A 1155 17.79 -12.09 -4.34
C THR A 1155 19.29 -11.87 -4.53
N ILE A 1156 19.71 -10.62 -4.68
CA ILE A 1156 21.13 -10.24 -4.86
C ILE A 1156 22.01 -10.82 -3.74
N GLN A 1157 21.53 -10.79 -2.48
CA GLN A 1157 22.33 -11.28 -1.36
C GLN A 1157 22.58 -12.79 -1.42
N ASN A 1158 21.52 -13.59 -1.64
CA ASN A 1158 21.68 -15.04 -1.83
C ASN A 1158 22.58 -15.37 -3.03
N TYR A 1159 22.54 -14.56 -4.09
CA TYR A 1159 23.46 -14.71 -5.23
C TYR A 1159 24.91 -14.45 -4.81
N LYS A 1160 25.19 -13.36 -4.07
CA LYS A 1160 26.53 -13.06 -3.54
C LYS A 1160 27.06 -14.21 -2.68
N GLU A 1161 26.24 -14.79 -1.81
CA GLU A 1161 26.61 -15.94 -0.97
C GLU A 1161 26.97 -17.17 -1.80
N VAL A 1162 26.14 -17.53 -2.79
CA VAL A 1162 26.42 -18.67 -3.68
C VAL A 1162 27.70 -18.45 -4.49
N VAL A 1163 27.92 -17.23 -4.99
CA VAL A 1163 29.14 -16.88 -5.72
C VAL A 1163 30.36 -16.99 -4.80
N GLN A 1164 30.28 -16.48 -3.57
CA GLN A 1164 31.34 -16.58 -2.58
C GLN A 1164 31.65 -18.05 -2.25
N ASP A 1165 30.63 -18.88 -2.04
CA ASP A 1165 30.78 -20.32 -1.81
C ASP A 1165 31.43 -21.05 -2.99
N CYS A 1166 31.07 -20.69 -4.23
CA CYS A 1166 31.69 -21.24 -5.44
C CYS A 1166 33.17 -20.83 -5.55
N ILE A 1167 33.50 -19.57 -5.24
CA ILE A 1167 34.88 -19.08 -5.24
C ILE A 1167 35.71 -19.80 -4.18
N VAL A 1168 35.18 -19.97 -2.97
CA VAL A 1168 35.84 -20.72 -1.88
C VAL A 1168 36.10 -22.18 -2.30
N LYS A 1169 35.17 -22.80 -3.03
CA LYS A 1169 35.32 -24.16 -3.58
C LYS A 1169 36.17 -24.23 -4.85
N SER A 1170 36.67 -23.10 -5.39
CA SER A 1170 37.39 -23.01 -6.67
C SER A 1170 36.61 -23.56 -7.87
N ILE A 1171 35.30 -23.38 -7.87
CA ILE A 1171 34.35 -23.84 -8.90
C ILE A 1171 33.85 -22.64 -9.71
N ARG A 1172 33.46 -22.83 -10.98
CA ARG A 1172 32.98 -21.74 -11.85
C ARG A 1172 31.68 -21.13 -11.29
N PRO A 1173 31.67 -19.84 -10.90
CA PRO A 1173 30.48 -19.21 -10.32
C PRO A 1173 29.39 -18.95 -11.38
N PRO A 1174 28.12 -18.84 -10.96
CA PRO A 1174 27.01 -18.49 -11.85
C PRO A 1174 27.13 -17.03 -12.33
N LEU A 1175 26.61 -16.76 -13.53
CA LEU A 1175 26.46 -15.41 -14.08
C LEU A 1175 25.00 -14.97 -14.00
N SER A 1176 24.76 -13.69 -13.73
CA SER A 1176 23.41 -13.14 -13.60
C SER A 1176 23.27 -11.76 -14.25
N LYS A 1177 22.03 -11.40 -14.57
CA LYS A 1177 21.63 -10.05 -14.98
C LYS A 1177 20.66 -9.47 -13.95
N ALA A 1178 20.81 -8.19 -13.62
CA ALA A 1178 19.87 -7.48 -12.76
C ALA A 1178 18.48 -7.41 -13.40
N GLN A 1179 17.43 -7.51 -12.59
CA GLN A 1179 16.06 -7.41 -13.09
C GLN A 1179 15.25 -6.47 -12.21
N ILE A 1180 14.67 -5.45 -12.85
CA ILE A 1180 13.72 -4.55 -12.21
C ILE A 1180 12.31 -5.17 -12.18
N PHE A 1181 11.64 -5.09 -11.03
CA PHE A 1181 10.26 -5.50 -10.84
C PHE A 1181 9.40 -4.31 -10.41
N GLY A 1182 8.30 -4.08 -11.11
CA GLY A 1182 7.28 -3.14 -10.65
C GLY A 1182 6.56 -3.62 -9.39
N ILE A 1183 5.93 -2.69 -8.67
CA ILE A 1183 5.26 -2.94 -7.38
C ILE A 1183 4.10 -3.96 -7.46
N LYS A 1184 3.55 -4.24 -8.64
CA LYS A 1184 2.59 -5.35 -8.85
C LYS A 1184 3.24 -6.73 -8.80
N LYS A 1185 4.46 -6.84 -9.33
CA LYS A 1185 5.12 -8.14 -9.56
C LYS A 1185 6.09 -8.49 -8.43
N ALA A 1186 6.72 -7.50 -7.81
CA ALA A 1186 7.67 -7.73 -6.71
C ALA A 1186 7.07 -8.55 -5.54
N PRO A 1187 5.85 -8.28 -5.03
CA PRO A 1187 5.26 -9.05 -3.93
C PRO A 1187 4.91 -10.50 -4.28
N LEU A 1188 4.67 -10.81 -5.57
CA LEU A 1188 4.35 -12.17 -6.03
C LEU A 1188 5.58 -13.09 -6.08
N GLU A 1189 6.77 -12.50 -6.10
CA GLU A 1189 8.05 -13.20 -6.11
C GLU A 1189 8.69 -13.20 -4.71
N SER A 1190 7.94 -12.89 -3.64
CA SER A 1190 8.47 -12.85 -2.27
C SER A 1190 8.98 -14.21 -1.79
N SER A 1191 9.84 -14.18 -0.77
CA SER A 1191 10.36 -15.39 -0.15
C SER A 1191 9.27 -16.16 0.61
N SER A 1192 8.33 -15.48 1.27
CA SER A 1192 7.12 -16.09 1.84
C SER A 1192 6.06 -16.37 0.77
N TRP A 1193 5.49 -17.58 0.75
CA TRP A 1193 4.34 -17.87 -0.11
C TRP A 1193 3.02 -17.39 0.52
N LEU A 1194 2.93 -17.32 1.86
CA LEU A 1194 1.73 -16.90 2.58
C LEU A 1194 1.46 -15.41 2.34
N SER A 1195 2.52 -14.59 2.41
CA SER A 1195 2.46 -13.16 2.06
C SER A 1195 2.06 -12.95 0.60
N SER A 1196 2.73 -13.63 -0.35
CA SER A 1196 2.37 -13.62 -1.77
C SER A 1196 0.90 -13.99 -2.03
N ALA A 1197 0.40 -15.04 -1.36
CA ALA A 1197 -0.96 -15.58 -1.56
C ALA A 1197 -2.06 -14.61 -1.11
N SER A 1198 -1.78 -13.79 -0.09
CA SER A 1198 -2.68 -12.74 0.39
C SER A 1198 -2.76 -11.52 -0.55
N PHE A 1199 -1.73 -11.34 -1.39
CA PHE A 1199 -1.62 -10.22 -2.32
C PHE A 1199 -2.55 -10.40 -3.52
N GLN A 1200 -2.20 -11.22 -4.52
CA GLN A 1200 -3.01 -11.44 -5.73
C GLN A 1200 -2.80 -12.86 -6.28
N ASP A 1201 -3.76 -13.35 -7.07
CA ASP A 1201 -3.71 -14.66 -7.72
C ASP A 1201 -3.33 -15.83 -6.80
N THR A 1202 -4.01 -15.94 -5.66
CA THR A 1202 -3.81 -16.96 -4.62
C THR A 1202 -3.61 -18.37 -5.19
N ALA A 1203 -4.43 -18.81 -6.14
CA ALA A 1203 -4.31 -20.14 -6.75
C ALA A 1203 -2.97 -20.36 -7.48
N ARG A 1204 -2.47 -19.35 -8.21
CA ARG A 1204 -1.18 -19.43 -8.94
C ARG A 1204 0.00 -19.48 -7.96
N VAL A 1205 -0.05 -18.64 -6.92
CA VAL A 1205 0.99 -18.62 -5.88
C VAL A 1205 1.05 -19.95 -5.14
N LEU A 1206 -0.10 -20.46 -4.68
CA LEU A 1206 -0.18 -21.74 -3.97
C LEU A 1206 0.28 -22.89 -4.86
N THR A 1207 -0.15 -22.95 -6.12
CA THR A 1207 0.28 -23.99 -7.06
C THR A 1207 1.80 -24.00 -7.23
N ARG A 1208 2.44 -22.83 -7.34
CA ARG A 1208 3.91 -22.74 -7.43
C ARG A 1208 4.58 -23.18 -6.13
N ALA A 1209 4.04 -22.81 -4.97
CA ALA A 1209 4.60 -23.18 -3.66
C ALA A 1209 4.49 -24.68 -3.38
N ILE A 1210 3.34 -25.28 -3.72
CA ILE A 1210 3.04 -26.72 -3.56
C ILE A 1210 4.06 -27.56 -4.32
N ILE A 1211 4.29 -27.27 -5.61
CA ILE A 1211 5.23 -28.01 -6.48
C ILE A 1211 6.68 -27.88 -6.00
N LYS A 1212 7.05 -26.74 -5.41
CA LYS A 1212 8.38 -26.54 -4.83
C LYS A 1212 8.53 -27.17 -3.44
N GLY A 1213 7.45 -27.64 -2.83
CA GLY A 1213 7.44 -28.09 -1.44
C GLY A 1213 7.89 -27.00 -0.46
N LYS A 1214 7.49 -25.75 -0.73
CA LYS A 1214 8.11 -24.57 -0.12
C LYS A 1214 7.80 -24.49 1.37
N GLU A 1215 8.84 -24.27 2.16
CA GLU A 1215 8.75 -23.97 3.59
C GLU A 1215 8.77 -22.46 3.81
N ASP A 1216 7.83 -21.96 4.60
CA ASP A 1216 7.74 -20.58 5.03
C ASP A 1216 8.21 -20.46 6.48
N LYS A 1217 9.25 -19.66 6.71
CA LYS A 1217 9.89 -19.50 8.02
C LYS A 1217 9.19 -18.47 8.92
N LEU A 1218 8.13 -17.82 8.44
CA LEU A 1218 7.37 -16.82 9.21
C LEU A 1218 8.22 -15.67 9.75
N GLU A 1219 9.16 -15.18 8.94
CA GLU A 1219 10.11 -14.13 9.35
C GLU A 1219 9.62 -12.71 8.99
N GLY A 1220 8.49 -12.57 8.28
CA GLY A 1220 7.91 -11.27 7.91
C GLY A 1220 6.77 -10.82 8.83
N LEU A 1221 6.28 -9.60 8.62
CA LEU A 1221 5.19 -9.02 9.44
C LEU A 1221 3.84 -9.70 9.15
N LYS A 1222 3.53 -9.90 7.87
CA LYS A 1222 2.19 -10.30 7.43
C LYS A 1222 1.85 -11.73 7.79
N GLU A 1223 2.83 -12.63 7.71
CA GLU A 1223 2.68 -14.03 8.05
C GLU A 1223 2.34 -14.18 9.54
N ASN A 1224 3.06 -13.45 10.39
CA ASN A 1224 2.82 -13.45 11.83
C ASN A 1224 1.46 -12.84 12.20
N ILE A 1225 1.05 -11.73 11.56
CA ILE A 1225 -0.29 -11.15 11.76
C ILE A 1225 -1.39 -12.15 11.39
N MET A 1226 -1.26 -12.85 10.25
CA MET A 1226 -2.27 -13.81 9.80
C MET A 1226 -2.41 -14.99 10.76
N LEU A 1227 -1.31 -15.45 11.36
CA LEU A 1227 -1.29 -16.57 12.30
C LEU A 1227 -1.58 -16.16 13.76
N GLY A 1228 -1.54 -14.86 14.07
CA GLY A 1228 -1.70 -14.34 15.43
C GLY A 1228 -0.45 -14.49 16.30
N ASN A 1229 0.74 -14.52 15.69
CA ASN A 1229 2.01 -14.41 16.42
C ASN A 1229 2.40 -12.94 16.61
N LEU A 1230 3.33 -12.67 17.53
CA LEU A 1230 3.99 -11.37 17.63
C LEU A 1230 4.76 -11.08 16.33
N ILE A 1231 4.74 -9.84 15.89
CA ILE A 1231 5.44 -9.41 14.68
C ILE A 1231 6.95 -9.22 14.98
N PRO A 1232 7.86 -9.55 14.05
CA PRO A 1232 9.30 -9.34 14.21
C PRO A 1232 9.69 -7.86 13.94
N ALA A 1233 9.01 -6.93 14.60
CA ALA A 1233 9.28 -5.48 14.56
C ALA A 1233 8.84 -4.83 15.87
N GLY A 1234 9.42 -3.66 16.17
CA GLY A 1234 9.21 -2.94 17.42
C GLY A 1234 9.50 -3.81 18.65
N THR A 1235 8.60 -3.76 19.62
CA THR A 1235 8.65 -4.53 20.87
C THR A 1235 8.66 -6.04 20.67
N GLY A 1236 8.16 -6.54 19.54
CA GLY A 1236 8.24 -7.97 19.22
C GLY A 1236 9.66 -8.47 18.92
N LEU A 1237 10.60 -7.55 18.64
CA LEU A 1237 12.02 -7.86 18.41
C LEU A 1237 12.91 -7.48 19.61
N THR A 1238 12.68 -6.33 20.24
CA THR A 1238 13.48 -5.81 21.37
C THR A 1238 13.00 -6.30 22.74
N GLY A 1239 11.75 -6.76 22.85
CA GLY A 1239 11.09 -7.08 24.12
C GLY A 1239 10.31 -5.88 24.70
N THR A 1240 9.56 -6.12 25.79
CA THR A 1240 8.66 -5.11 26.41
C THR A 1240 9.23 -4.42 27.63
N GLN A 1241 10.33 -4.92 28.21
CA GLN A 1241 10.85 -4.45 29.50
C GLN A 1241 11.23 -2.96 29.52
N GLU A 1242 11.92 -2.47 28.48
CA GLU A 1242 12.29 -1.05 28.37
C GLU A 1242 11.06 -0.14 28.22
N VAL A 1243 10.05 -0.62 27.50
CA VAL A 1243 8.81 0.13 27.24
C VAL A 1243 7.96 0.23 28.49
N GLU A 1244 7.92 -0.82 29.31
CA GLU A 1244 7.24 -0.82 30.61
C GLU A 1244 7.86 0.23 31.56
N GLN A 1245 9.18 0.27 31.66
CA GLN A 1245 9.89 1.27 32.48
C GLN A 1245 9.61 2.70 32.00
N LEU A 1246 9.66 2.92 30.67
CA LEU A 1246 9.38 4.23 30.09
C LEU A 1246 7.92 4.66 30.34
N ALA A 1247 6.97 3.73 30.25
CA ALA A 1247 5.57 4.00 30.52
C ALA A 1247 5.29 4.35 31.99
N GLU A 1248 5.98 3.70 32.94
CA GLU A 1248 5.89 4.04 34.36
C GLU A 1248 6.44 5.45 34.63
N GLN A 1249 7.58 5.80 34.02
CA GLN A 1249 8.13 7.16 34.09
C GLN A 1249 7.14 8.20 33.55
N TYR A 1250 6.49 7.93 32.41
CA TYR A 1250 5.47 8.85 31.88
C TYR A 1250 4.29 8.99 32.83
N HIS A 1251 3.79 7.87 33.35
CA HIS A 1251 2.65 7.89 34.27
C HIS A 1251 2.94 8.72 35.53
N ASN A 1252 4.08 8.50 36.18
CA ASN A 1252 4.49 9.23 37.38
C ASN A 1252 4.81 10.71 37.15
N ASN A 1253 4.99 11.12 35.89
CA ASN A 1253 5.25 12.52 35.53
C ASN A 1253 3.96 13.26 35.12
N GLU A 1254 2.89 12.53 34.75
CA GLU A 1254 1.60 13.09 34.35
C GLU A 1254 0.61 13.19 35.52
N TYR A 1255 0.75 12.30 36.52
CA TYR A 1255 0.01 12.25 37.78
C TYR A 1255 0.96 12.45 38.96
#